data_AF-A0A8H5M928-F1
#
_entry.id   AF-A0A8H5M928-F1
#
_cell.length_a   1.000
_cell.length_b   1.000
_cell.length_c   1.000
_cell.angle_alpha   90.00
_cell.angle_beta   90.00
_cell.angle_gamma   90.00
#
_symmetry.space_group_name_H-M   'P 1'
#
loop_
_entity.id
_entity.type
_entity.pdbx_description
1 polymer ?
#
loop_
_entity_poly.entity_id
_entity_poly.type
_entity_poly.pdbx_seq_one_letter_code
_entity_poly.pdbx_strand_id
1 'polypeptide(L)'
;MAVKDLVEHFDSHPITTISADDSAISNSWTMDVAASSTRPISSPARFLDTPGRVNHDLRPTNSDPLLLTEAPSHSVHEGPTLDIADSLQPPRQLPKSGLPIQSKLFGVSPTRYLLDDDDEHPLLTRGAHEYIYESDTPSGAAQSAFLPFQSHHQRKHYPIPSTLVFSRDAPPLHLPKLDKHLSSLPLPDFTSDRSGAMFSPMDKLAESGKSLDDLESNSSVAPAWRNRKTLLGSTVNAVLGFTGSSALASFYSLQGLFNTVQIFALILSTIVGGQDLEDKWRKLFLGTIPNVLALNFASTLVQSLLFLMIFMAIAAGLLYYFYRSSFHCDRYGVVEGLQQTVHVLVWSQDLWVVPNPYTNATIYPPAVPPLGPANEYRDALDFCWTTTMKRNQVNYAPVVIILAAIVFIFLTIWFPIALRRVIKVSVPKVDKFTELGRPRNNIAMDGEYHRLLSRDRNAFAFLYSGFRRGWGTYESTYLGAKLSTLFIIAVIDPDNCLFRSLSRSHLPIVRQVLLLVCTIGFFVAQCIFAPFLDPVNNASEWTSRLNYLSTSTVALIVVFDIPAENIFNTYILYTLVKLHNLQLNLRRWLMTTSSIYIITYGLSFYFTIINLGPTQRILKRFTRRIDFSIDIFSPRLDVSPSSPHTKRRIWQESITALFLTSPECAIPKEQTMTFAQARDSEYPPYLLDFCGTPGERHVENLKILREVGTLTYNKAVALVSGPDHAWYRRLEGEIQNNFIGPDCYWRNPSGPSIPGCTKYFGNAWWIPFPPTLVIRYDDGPLAVLTEASELEAYISQNSSPDIRRKRLVRLSLRALEGQAVVWPYEHISVFLRPRKPIGAYSGWFGKSRYKARKSTHYQSCLLRIKRRGHLVWNGLQMGSGFDLELRYSKKILVAGDAVGLNDDYDLTAPLARFLELNQALIAERLPYIEGAMENYRHQHRKVGRWKNRVLTYKFLSHVYNHPRDPATLAASSLEVERDTRVRHLLATCETVLQLAHHRWAFVSRSEARTWWYLFWDDLWRRNHDTTPGLKRHATDFNPHYPTSIAYTPLPRAALESFLAQRGLFSKTGAWSTFFTPGFLNKLYLRLNDTVFRSSSRAILFHIGNGSTERDMMEVDLETRIGQVSTIGTGAGTDHDDSWIRTRPNYRWEGILSDPPTAGKWRRRWFSKMGAWLGLTPLWRSGTPSDGVSLDVRLEHGRFVLIDSDDDRTLTVEGSSRWDSVTTPS
;
A
#
# COMPACT_ATOMS: atom_id res chain seq x y z
N MET A 1 54.55 -26.50 11.61
CA MET A 1 55.15 -25.63 10.57
C MET A 1 54.03 -25.17 9.67
N ALA A 2 53.70 -25.84 8.55
CA ALA A 2 52.75 -25.39 7.50
C ALA A 2 51.64 -24.38 7.89
N VAL A 3 50.81 -24.61 8.92
CA VAL A 3 49.75 -23.66 9.33
C VAL A 3 50.31 -22.32 9.84
N LYS A 4 51.44 -22.33 10.56
CA LYS A 4 52.16 -21.12 10.98
C LYS A 4 52.80 -20.43 9.78
N ASP A 5 53.39 -21.21 8.87
CA ASP A 5 54.01 -20.68 7.64
C ASP A 5 52.96 -20.04 6.72
N LEU A 6 51.75 -20.61 6.61
CA LEU A 6 50.64 -20.06 5.84
C LEU A 6 50.12 -18.74 6.46
N VAL A 7 50.05 -18.65 7.79
CA VAL A 7 49.67 -17.41 8.48
C VAL A 7 50.76 -16.34 8.32
N GLU A 8 52.03 -16.69 8.55
CA GLU A 8 53.15 -15.75 8.44
C GLU A 8 53.41 -15.32 6.99
N HIS A 9 53.10 -16.14 5.98
CA HIS A 9 53.18 -15.74 4.56
C HIS A 9 52.09 -14.72 4.16
N PHE A 10 50.93 -14.74 4.82
CA PHE A 10 49.90 -13.70 4.66
C PHE A 10 50.13 -12.46 5.54
N ASP A 11 50.63 -12.61 6.77
CA ASP A 11 50.94 -11.48 7.67
C ASP A 11 52.24 -10.73 7.26
N SER A 12 53.15 -11.37 6.51
CA SER A 12 54.38 -10.73 5.98
C SER A 12 54.18 -9.86 4.74
N HIS A 13 52.97 -9.81 4.18
CA HIS A 13 52.59 -8.90 3.10
C HIS A 13 51.69 -7.78 3.65
N PRO A 14 52.24 -6.74 4.29
CA PRO A 14 51.45 -5.58 4.66
C PRO A 14 50.87 -4.93 3.40
N ILE A 15 49.58 -4.62 3.40
CA ILE A 15 48.94 -3.85 2.34
C ILE A 15 49.64 -2.48 2.30
N THR A 16 50.45 -2.24 1.28
CA THR A 16 51.07 -0.95 1.03
C THR A 16 49.96 0.06 0.71
N THR A 17 49.55 0.82 1.73
CA THR A 17 48.74 2.01 1.57
C THR A 17 49.55 3.03 0.77
N ILE A 18 49.32 3.07 -0.54
CA ILE A 18 49.84 4.13 -1.40
C ILE A 18 49.24 5.44 -0.89
N SER A 19 50.09 6.31 -0.33
CA SER A 19 49.69 7.68 -0.01
C SER A 19 49.34 8.39 -1.31
N ALA A 20 48.08 8.81 -1.43
CA ALA A 20 47.65 9.68 -2.50
C ALA A 20 47.69 11.12 -1.98
N ASP A 21 48.82 11.80 -2.17
CA ASP A 21 48.97 13.22 -1.86
C ASP A 21 48.10 14.04 -2.82
N ASP A 22 46.97 14.53 -2.29
CA ASP A 22 45.99 15.33 -3.01
C ASP A 22 46.52 16.77 -3.21
N SER A 23 47.41 16.98 -4.19
CA SER A 23 47.81 18.33 -4.61
C SER A 23 48.09 18.49 -6.12
N ALA A 24 47.67 19.65 -6.66
CA ALA A 24 48.09 20.23 -7.92
C ALA A 24 47.97 19.41 -9.23
N ILE A 25 46.74 19.13 -9.69
CA ILE A 25 46.41 19.37 -11.12
C ILE A 25 45.16 20.24 -11.20
N SER A 26 45.31 21.43 -11.80
CA SER A 26 44.22 22.29 -12.21
C SER A 26 44.40 22.72 -13.67
N ASN A 27 43.27 22.87 -14.37
CA ASN A 27 43.08 23.53 -15.66
C ASN A 27 43.09 22.69 -16.96
N SER A 28 42.37 23.25 -17.95
CA SER A 28 42.27 22.91 -19.37
C SER A 28 42.00 21.46 -19.78
N TRP A 29 40.74 21.03 -19.62
CA TRP A 29 40.05 20.27 -20.67
C TRP A 29 38.64 20.84 -20.88
N THR A 30 38.49 21.68 -21.90
CA THR A 30 37.19 22.06 -22.46
C THR A 30 36.63 20.89 -23.24
N MET A 31 35.60 20.21 -22.72
CA MET A 31 34.89 19.17 -23.46
C MET A 31 33.74 19.78 -24.26
N ASP A 32 33.88 19.81 -25.58
CA ASP A 32 32.75 20.02 -26.49
C ASP A 32 31.73 18.88 -26.35
N VAL A 33 30.45 19.24 -26.33
CA VAL A 33 29.35 18.31 -26.01
C VAL A 33 28.91 17.53 -27.26
N ALA A 34 29.67 16.50 -27.60
CA ALA A 34 29.26 15.49 -28.58
C ALA A 34 28.38 14.41 -27.91
N ALA A 35 27.07 14.40 -28.19
CA ALA A 35 26.10 13.50 -27.57
C ALA A 35 26.22 12.04 -28.06
N SER A 36 27.06 11.24 -27.39
CA SER A 36 27.17 9.79 -27.60
C SER A 36 26.32 9.01 -26.59
N SER A 37 25.64 7.95 -27.05
CA SER A 37 24.67 7.17 -26.25
C SER A 37 25.37 6.17 -25.30
N THR A 38 26.01 6.66 -24.25
CA THR A 38 26.47 5.80 -23.15
C THR A 38 25.27 5.29 -22.35
N ARG A 39 25.06 3.97 -22.35
CA ARG A 39 24.03 3.32 -21.52
C ARG A 39 24.20 3.70 -20.03
N PRO A 40 23.11 3.92 -19.27
CA PRO A 40 23.21 4.31 -17.87
C PRO A 40 23.98 3.26 -17.06
N ILE A 41 24.97 3.72 -16.30
CA ILE A 41 25.79 2.87 -15.45
C ILE A 41 24.90 2.33 -14.34
N SER A 42 24.66 1.01 -14.34
CA SER A 42 23.76 0.36 -13.39
C SER A 42 24.16 0.65 -11.95
N SER A 43 23.22 1.13 -11.14
CA SER A 43 23.47 1.35 -9.71
C SER A 43 23.83 0.01 -9.04
N PRO A 44 24.86 -0.08 -8.19
CA PRO A 44 25.14 -1.30 -7.43
C PRO A 44 23.96 -1.79 -6.55
N ALA A 45 23.04 -0.90 -6.20
CA ALA A 45 21.80 -1.25 -5.50
C ALA A 45 20.70 -1.85 -6.42
N ARG A 46 20.86 -1.83 -7.75
CA ARG A 46 19.90 -2.41 -8.72
C ARG A 46 19.72 -3.93 -8.53
N PHE A 47 20.74 -4.58 -7.99
CA PHE A 47 20.79 -6.00 -7.71
C PHE A 47 20.09 -6.41 -6.40
N LEU A 48 19.42 -5.48 -5.71
CA LEU A 48 18.70 -5.80 -4.47
C LEU A 48 17.38 -6.57 -4.72
N ASP A 49 16.76 -6.50 -5.91
CA ASP A 49 15.43 -7.12 -6.12
C ASP A 49 15.01 -7.48 -7.57
N THR A 50 15.92 -7.67 -8.56
CA THR A 50 15.51 -8.13 -9.92
C THR A 50 16.46 -9.12 -10.62
N PRO A 51 15.94 -10.12 -11.36
CA PRO A 51 16.72 -10.93 -12.30
C PRO A 51 16.84 -10.25 -13.68
N GLY A 52 18.07 -9.91 -14.08
CA GLY A 52 18.34 -9.19 -15.33
C GLY A 52 18.08 -9.99 -16.61
N ARG A 53 17.59 -9.29 -17.65
CA ARG A 53 17.34 -9.84 -19.00
C ARG A 53 18.65 -9.97 -19.77
N VAL A 54 19.17 -11.19 -19.92
CA VAL A 54 20.33 -11.47 -20.77
C VAL A 54 19.90 -11.49 -22.25
N ASN A 55 20.42 -10.56 -23.03
CA ASN A 55 20.48 -10.72 -24.49
C ASN A 55 21.75 -11.50 -24.82
N HIS A 56 21.61 -12.69 -25.40
CA HIS A 56 22.70 -13.36 -26.09
C HIS A 56 22.85 -12.74 -27.48
N ASP A 57 23.87 -11.91 -27.68
CA ASP A 57 24.50 -11.69 -28.98
C ASP A 57 25.88 -11.04 -28.75
N LEU A 58 26.93 -11.83 -28.88
CA LEU A 58 28.32 -11.38 -29.00
C LEU A 58 29.04 -12.32 -29.97
N ARG A 59 29.55 -11.75 -31.06
CA ARG A 59 30.41 -12.42 -32.03
C ARG A 59 31.61 -11.49 -32.27
N PRO A 60 32.84 -11.91 -31.98
CA PRO A 60 34.00 -11.03 -32.11
C PRO A 60 34.42 -10.87 -33.57
N THR A 61 35.03 -9.73 -33.88
CA THR A 61 35.77 -9.48 -35.12
C THR A 61 37.09 -8.79 -34.75
N ASN A 62 38.22 -9.37 -35.16
CA ASN A 62 39.55 -8.83 -34.93
C ASN A 62 39.91 -7.79 -36.01
N SER A 63 40.74 -6.80 -35.67
CA SER A 63 41.77 -6.28 -36.57
C SER A 63 42.84 -5.50 -35.78
N ASP A 64 44.09 -5.63 -36.24
CA ASP A 64 45.34 -5.33 -35.54
C ASP A 64 45.85 -3.85 -35.71
N PRO A 65 46.95 -3.44 -35.04
CA PRO A 65 47.29 -2.02 -34.82
C PRO A 65 48.53 -1.50 -35.58
N LEU A 66 48.67 -0.17 -35.63
CA LEU A 66 49.88 0.62 -35.97
C LEU A 66 49.78 2.00 -35.26
N LEU A 67 50.81 2.84 -35.13
CA LEU A 67 52.22 2.71 -34.70
C LEU A 67 52.84 4.14 -34.78
N LEU A 68 53.76 4.53 -33.87
CA LEU A 68 54.58 5.77 -33.90
C LEU A 68 53.76 7.10 -33.77
N THR A 69 54.24 8.25 -33.28
CA THR A 69 55.40 8.74 -32.47
C THR A 69 54.94 10.08 -31.80
N GLU A 70 55.68 10.96 -31.10
CA GLU A 70 57.12 11.21 -30.88
C GLU A 70 57.39 11.95 -29.54
N ALA A 71 58.65 12.09 -29.14
CA ALA A 71 59.13 12.98 -28.06
C ALA A 71 59.71 14.31 -28.66
N PRO A 72 60.50 15.22 -27.98
CA PRO A 72 61.00 15.20 -26.60
C PRO A 72 61.13 16.56 -25.83
N SER A 73 61.65 16.47 -24.59
CA SER A 73 62.76 17.30 -24.01
C SER A 73 62.50 18.48 -23.04
N HIS A 74 63.51 18.67 -22.16
CA HIS A 74 63.87 19.81 -21.27
C HIS A 74 62.89 20.21 -20.14
N SER A 75 63.19 20.09 -18.82
CA SER A 75 64.30 20.56 -17.93
C SER A 75 64.02 21.96 -17.31
N VAL A 76 64.44 22.36 -16.08
CA VAL A 76 65.43 21.83 -15.11
C VAL A 76 65.29 22.47 -13.70
N HIS A 77 65.79 21.84 -12.61
CA HIS A 77 66.03 22.37 -11.22
C HIS A 77 64.82 23.03 -10.46
N GLU A 78 64.77 23.26 -9.12
CA GLU A 78 65.66 22.99 -7.98
C GLU A 78 64.84 22.73 -6.67
N GLY A 79 65.50 22.39 -5.53
CA GLY A 79 64.87 22.29 -4.18
C GLY A 79 65.06 23.57 -3.32
N PRO A 80 65.24 23.53 -1.98
CA PRO A 80 65.19 22.36 -1.06
C PRO A 80 64.61 22.60 0.39
N THR A 81 64.42 21.53 1.19
CA THR A 81 64.48 21.47 2.71
C THR A 81 63.48 22.32 3.56
N LEU A 82 63.25 22.12 4.88
CA LEU A 82 63.88 21.34 5.97
C LEU A 82 62.84 20.92 7.07
N ASP A 83 63.27 20.10 8.04
CA ASP A 83 62.55 19.47 9.17
C ASP A 83 62.09 20.39 10.34
N ILE A 84 61.28 19.84 11.27
CA ILE A 84 61.57 19.69 12.73
C ILE A 84 60.41 18.92 13.45
N ALA A 85 60.65 18.36 14.64
CA ALA A 85 59.84 17.29 15.27
C ALA A 85 59.38 17.56 16.74
N ASP A 86 58.89 16.50 17.42
CA ASP A 86 58.70 16.29 18.88
C ASP A 86 57.53 16.97 19.64
N SER A 87 57.03 16.47 20.79
CA SER A 87 56.91 15.10 21.37
C SER A 87 56.06 15.09 22.70
N LEU A 88 56.03 13.94 23.44
CA LEU A 88 55.61 13.70 24.86
C LEU A 88 54.16 13.26 25.23
N GLN A 89 54.04 12.59 26.39
CA GLN A 89 52.82 11.97 26.99
C GLN A 89 52.74 12.16 28.56
N PRO A 90 52.20 11.26 29.45
CA PRO A 90 51.15 11.60 30.44
C PRO A 90 51.60 11.35 31.93
N PRO A 91 50.72 11.24 32.99
CA PRO A 91 50.05 9.95 33.32
C PRO A 91 48.81 9.92 34.32
N ARG A 92 48.11 8.75 34.40
CA ARG A 92 47.41 8.13 35.61
C ARG A 92 46.16 8.85 36.22
N GLN A 93 45.29 8.26 37.10
CA GLN A 93 45.23 6.95 37.82
C GLN A 93 43.77 6.43 38.09
N LEU A 94 43.56 5.41 38.95
CA LEU A 94 42.32 4.59 39.13
C LEU A 94 42.15 4.10 40.60
N PRO A 95 40.92 3.84 41.15
CA PRO A 95 40.62 2.53 41.82
C PRO A 95 39.15 2.02 41.78
N LYS A 96 38.82 0.96 42.56
CA LYS A 96 37.63 0.03 42.50
C LYS A 96 36.87 -0.04 43.87
N SER A 97 35.82 -0.83 44.19
CA SER A 97 34.90 -1.86 43.58
C SER A 97 33.77 -2.25 44.59
N GLY A 98 32.65 -2.89 44.19
CA GLY A 98 31.65 -3.48 45.13
C GLY A 98 30.55 -4.40 44.54
N LEU A 99 30.05 -5.39 45.32
CA LEU A 99 29.03 -6.44 45.07
C LEU A 99 28.69 -7.16 46.42
N PRO A 100 27.77 -8.17 46.58
CA PRO A 100 26.51 -8.57 45.90
C PRO A 100 25.33 -8.81 46.91
N ILE A 101 24.19 -9.44 46.53
CA ILE A 101 23.31 -10.36 47.35
C ILE A 101 22.15 -10.99 46.49
N GLN A 102 21.29 -11.87 47.06
CA GLN A 102 20.83 -13.14 46.46
C GLN A 102 19.40 -13.62 46.88
N SER A 103 18.83 -14.67 46.23
CA SER A 103 17.66 -15.54 46.61
C SER A 103 16.23 -15.02 46.27
N LYS A 104 15.06 -15.73 46.28
CA LYS A 104 14.53 -17.14 46.17
C LYS A 104 12.95 -17.06 46.21
N LEU A 105 12.04 -18.01 45.88
CA LEU A 105 11.97 -19.24 45.03
C LEU A 105 10.49 -19.80 44.96
N PHE A 106 10.11 -20.56 43.91
CA PHE A 106 8.90 -21.45 43.72
C PHE A 106 7.46 -20.88 43.52
N GLY A 107 6.67 -21.60 42.70
CA GLY A 107 5.21 -21.46 42.46
C GLY A 107 4.73 -22.23 41.20
N VAL A 108 3.52 -22.83 41.16
CA VAL A 108 3.06 -23.75 40.06
C VAL A 108 1.55 -23.60 39.71
N SER A 109 1.25 -23.51 38.40
CA SER A 109 0.08 -23.93 37.56
C SER A 109 -1.30 -24.31 38.14
N PRO A 110 -2.40 -24.39 37.32
CA PRO A 110 -2.74 -23.69 36.05
C PRO A 110 -4.24 -23.25 35.91
N THR A 111 -4.59 -22.39 34.93
CA THR A 111 -5.97 -22.31 34.38
C THR A 111 -6.05 -21.70 32.96
N ARG A 112 -7.20 -21.84 32.27
CA ARG A 112 -7.51 -21.30 30.93
C ARG A 112 -8.28 -19.98 31.02
N TYR A 113 -8.06 -19.06 30.07
CA TYR A 113 -9.00 -18.39 29.13
C TYR A 113 -8.13 -17.42 28.28
N LEU A 114 -8.10 -17.40 26.94
CA LEU A 114 -9.08 -17.02 25.90
C LEU A 114 -9.37 -15.51 25.82
N LEU A 115 -9.02 -14.91 24.66
CA LEU A 115 -9.19 -13.52 24.21
C LEU A 115 -8.17 -12.49 24.77
N ASP A 116 -7.09 -12.27 24.03
CA ASP A 116 -6.26 -11.06 24.11
C ASP A 116 -6.71 -10.06 23.03
N ASP A 117 -7.13 -8.86 23.42
CA ASP A 117 -7.37 -7.70 22.54
C ASP A 117 -7.36 -6.41 23.38
N ASP A 118 -6.21 -6.04 23.97
CA ASP A 118 -6.00 -4.76 24.68
C ASP A 118 -4.51 -4.33 24.65
N ASP A 119 -4.25 -3.07 24.23
CA ASP A 119 -2.93 -2.40 24.27
C ASP A 119 -2.84 -1.53 25.55
N GLU A 120 -2.24 -2.03 26.65
CA GLU A 120 -1.97 -1.19 27.84
C GLU A 120 -0.56 -0.60 27.89
N HIS A 121 -0.48 0.66 28.33
CA HIS A 121 0.77 1.40 28.55
C HIS A 121 1.43 1.01 29.89
N PRO A 122 2.75 0.73 29.93
CA PRO A 122 3.49 0.71 31.19
C PRO A 122 3.84 2.14 31.63
N LEU A 123 3.24 2.61 32.73
CA LEU A 123 3.62 3.87 33.38
C LEU A 123 4.79 3.68 34.36
N LEU A 124 5.76 4.61 34.26
CA LEU A 124 6.62 5.11 35.34
C LEU A 124 7.30 4.10 36.28
N THR A 125 8.60 3.86 36.06
CA THR A 125 9.53 3.71 37.19
C THR A 125 10.24 5.04 37.47
N ARG A 126 10.52 5.29 38.76
CA ARG A 126 10.88 6.60 39.31
C ARG A 126 12.39 6.68 39.53
N GLY A 127 13.11 7.36 38.65
CA GLY A 127 14.52 7.74 38.82
C GLY A 127 14.66 9.26 38.78
N ALA A 128 15.31 9.85 39.79
CA ALA A 128 15.60 11.28 39.82
C ALA A 128 17.03 11.53 39.32
N HIS A 129 17.19 12.55 38.48
CA HIS A 129 18.30 13.52 38.38
C HIS A 129 17.87 14.48 37.25
N GLU A 130 17.47 15.72 37.55
CA GLU A 130 18.37 16.83 37.89
C GLU A 130 19.07 17.39 36.64
N TYR A 131 18.34 18.26 35.92
CA TYR A 131 18.90 19.14 34.90
C TYR A 131 18.98 20.54 35.49
N ILE A 132 20.21 21.01 35.74
CA ILE A 132 20.48 22.40 36.04
C ILE A 132 20.29 23.19 34.74
N TYR A 133 19.40 24.18 34.75
CA TYR A 133 19.41 25.27 33.79
C TYR A 133 19.87 26.53 34.53
N GLU A 134 21.04 27.02 34.14
CA GLU A 134 21.62 28.26 34.64
C GLU A 134 20.76 29.45 34.17
N SER A 135 20.37 30.34 35.08
CA SER A 135 19.27 31.28 34.86
C SER A 135 19.62 32.72 35.20
N ASP A 136 20.36 33.38 34.32
CA ASP A 136 20.50 34.84 34.37
C ASP A 136 19.19 35.51 33.93
N THR A 137 18.63 36.31 34.84
CA THR A 137 17.53 37.23 34.56
C THR A 137 18.00 38.66 34.81
N PRO A 138 17.37 39.64 34.16
CA PRO A 138 16.61 40.58 34.99
C PRO A 138 15.11 40.63 34.64
N SER A 139 14.30 40.44 35.68
CA SER A 139 13.00 41.09 35.94
C SER A 139 12.33 41.89 34.79
N GLY A 140 11.15 41.44 34.33
CA GLY A 140 10.30 42.25 33.44
C GLY A 140 8.87 41.74 33.19
N ALA A 141 8.39 40.72 33.91
CA ALA A 141 7.13 40.04 33.61
C ALA A 141 5.95 40.57 34.44
N ALA A 142 5.10 41.41 33.84
CA ALA A 142 3.79 41.74 34.37
C ALA A 142 2.83 40.54 34.21
N GLN A 143 2.19 40.10 35.30
CA GLN A 143 1.27 38.96 35.27
C GLN A 143 -0.11 39.37 34.73
N SER A 144 -0.44 38.98 33.49
CA SER A 144 -1.82 39.08 32.98
C SER A 144 -2.67 37.93 33.51
N ALA A 145 -3.32 38.14 34.66
CA ALA A 145 -4.23 37.15 35.23
C ALA A 145 -5.46 36.92 34.33
N PHE A 146 -5.73 35.67 33.97
CA PHE A 146 -7.00 35.27 33.37
C PHE A 146 -8.09 35.31 34.44
N LEU A 147 -8.90 36.38 34.46
CA LEU A 147 -10.12 36.42 35.25
C LEU A 147 -11.23 35.59 34.57
N PRO A 148 -12.01 34.80 35.32
CA PRO A 148 -13.20 34.16 34.77
C PRO A 148 -14.24 35.23 34.41
N PHE A 149 -14.80 35.14 33.20
CA PHE A 149 -15.82 36.08 32.74
C PHE A 149 -17.10 35.89 33.59
N GLN A 150 -17.50 36.92 34.34
CA GLN A 150 -18.72 36.82 35.15
C GLN A 150 -19.96 36.72 34.25
N SER A 151 -20.88 35.81 34.60
CA SER A 151 -22.11 35.59 33.85
C SER A 151 -23.02 36.82 33.90
N HIS A 152 -23.06 37.59 32.82
CA HIS A 152 -24.08 38.62 32.63
C HIS A 152 -25.49 38.00 32.61
N HIS A 153 -26.50 38.80 32.94
CA HIS A 153 -27.90 38.35 33.03
C HIS A 153 -28.38 37.67 31.74
N GLN A 154 -28.91 36.45 31.87
CA GLN A 154 -29.56 35.71 30.78
C GLN A 154 -30.75 36.50 30.19
N ARG A 155 -30.52 37.21 29.09
CA ARG A 155 -31.58 37.80 28.28
C ARG A 155 -32.25 36.72 27.45
N LYS A 156 -33.59 36.63 27.51
CA LYS A 156 -34.40 35.69 26.70
C LYS A 156 -34.39 36.07 25.22
N HIS A 157 -33.30 35.75 24.53
CA HIS A 157 -33.25 35.67 23.08
C HIS A 157 -33.43 34.22 22.62
N TYR A 158 -33.84 34.02 21.37
CA TYR A 158 -34.10 32.70 20.79
C TYR A 158 -33.05 32.42 19.70
N PRO A 159 -32.00 31.62 19.99
CA PRO A 159 -30.91 31.37 19.04
C PRO A 159 -31.42 30.60 17.82
N ILE A 160 -31.06 31.06 16.61
CA ILE A 160 -31.60 30.50 15.36
C ILE A 160 -30.81 29.25 14.96
N PRO A 161 -31.46 28.09 14.71
CA PRO A 161 -30.80 26.87 14.25
C PRO A 161 -29.87 27.07 13.04
N SER A 162 -28.66 26.53 13.11
CA SER A 162 -27.69 26.54 11.99
C SER A 162 -28.27 25.96 10.70
N THR A 163 -29.16 24.97 10.81
CA THR A 163 -29.89 24.37 9.68
C THR A 163 -30.79 25.37 8.94
N LEU A 164 -31.26 26.44 9.58
CA LEU A 164 -31.96 27.56 8.95
C LEU A 164 -30.99 28.60 8.41
N VAL A 165 -30.03 29.06 9.23
CA VAL A 165 -29.04 30.10 8.84
C VAL A 165 -28.20 29.67 7.62
N PHE A 166 -27.97 28.36 7.44
CA PHE A 166 -27.23 27.80 6.32
C PHE A 166 -28.09 27.04 5.30
N SER A 167 -29.41 27.18 5.35
CA SER A 167 -30.33 26.60 4.36
C SER A 167 -30.08 27.15 2.95
N ARG A 168 -30.51 26.43 1.90
CA ARG A 168 -30.25 26.84 0.50
C ARG A 168 -30.77 28.24 0.21
N ASP A 169 -31.95 28.56 0.73
CA ASP A 169 -32.68 29.80 0.47
C ASP A 169 -32.64 30.75 1.69
N ALA A 170 -31.61 30.61 2.53
CA ALA A 170 -31.40 31.41 3.72
C ALA A 170 -31.24 32.91 3.41
N PRO A 171 -31.84 33.81 4.22
CA PRO A 171 -31.45 35.22 4.28
C PRO A 171 -29.92 35.39 4.38
N PRO A 172 -29.31 36.40 3.74
CA PRO A 172 -27.87 36.63 3.84
C PRO A 172 -27.49 37.08 5.25
N LEU A 173 -26.40 36.53 5.77
CA LEU A 173 -25.76 36.97 7.00
C LEU A 173 -25.03 38.30 6.76
N HIS A 174 -25.41 39.35 7.49
CA HIS A 174 -24.90 40.72 7.35
C HIS A 174 -23.99 41.06 8.52
N LEU A 175 -22.71 41.32 8.21
CA LEU A 175 -21.66 41.53 9.21
C LEU A 175 -20.92 42.84 8.89
N PRO A 176 -21.53 44.03 9.08
CA PRO A 176 -20.96 45.30 8.64
C PRO A 176 -19.58 45.60 9.26
N LYS A 177 -19.32 45.11 10.47
CA LYS A 177 -18.00 45.19 11.14
C LYS A 177 -16.94 44.37 10.41
N LEU A 178 -17.30 43.20 9.88
CA LEU A 178 -16.44 42.35 9.04
C LEU A 178 -16.28 42.92 7.63
N ASP A 179 -17.38 43.31 6.99
CA ASP A 179 -17.35 43.91 5.64
C ASP A 179 -16.44 45.16 5.61
N LYS A 180 -16.48 46.00 6.66
CA LYS A 180 -15.55 47.14 6.83
C LYS A 180 -14.08 46.71 7.00
N HIS A 181 -13.82 45.66 7.79
CA HIS A 181 -12.45 45.13 7.96
C HIS A 181 -11.89 44.56 6.65
N LEU A 182 -12.67 43.77 5.92
CA LEU A 182 -12.26 43.20 4.63
C LEU A 182 -12.01 44.31 3.58
N SER A 183 -12.87 45.35 3.56
CA SER A 183 -12.69 46.53 2.71
C SER A 183 -11.43 47.34 3.01
N SER A 184 -10.85 47.21 4.22
CA SER A 184 -9.63 47.92 4.62
C SER A 184 -8.34 47.11 4.40
N LEU A 185 -8.42 45.88 3.88
CA LEU A 185 -7.24 45.07 3.57
C LEU A 185 -6.59 45.58 2.28
N PRO A 186 -5.28 45.90 2.26
CA PRO A 186 -4.60 46.27 1.02
C PRO A 186 -4.59 45.10 0.03
N LEU A 187 -4.73 45.46 -1.25
CA LEU A 187 -4.56 44.55 -2.39
C LEU A 187 -3.12 44.00 -2.45
N PRO A 188 -2.87 42.92 -3.20
CA PRO A 188 -1.53 42.37 -3.35
C PRO A 188 -0.73 43.17 -4.39
N ASP A 189 0.47 43.61 -4.02
CA ASP A 189 1.32 44.47 -4.87
C ASP A 189 1.67 43.80 -6.21
N PHE A 190 1.71 42.47 -6.26
CA PHE A 190 1.95 41.67 -7.46
C PHE A 190 0.77 41.59 -8.45
N THR A 191 -0.28 42.41 -8.28
CA THR A 191 -1.46 42.42 -9.18
C THR A 191 -1.41 43.46 -10.31
N SER A 192 -0.56 44.50 -10.21
CA SER A 192 -0.48 45.56 -11.22
C SER A 192 0.14 45.11 -12.55
N ASP A 193 1.24 44.35 -12.48
CA ASP A 193 2.18 44.24 -13.61
C ASP A 193 1.89 43.05 -14.55
N ARG A 194 0.98 42.14 -14.18
CA ARG A 194 0.82 40.82 -14.83
C ARG A 194 -0.64 40.36 -14.99
N SER A 195 -1.53 41.25 -15.40
CA SER A 195 -2.95 40.93 -15.62
C SER A 195 -3.14 39.80 -16.65
N GLY A 196 -3.48 38.60 -16.17
CA GLY A 196 -3.82 37.43 -16.99
C GLY A 196 -2.72 36.37 -17.18
N ALA A 197 -1.47 36.65 -16.78
CA ALA A 197 -0.39 35.65 -16.84
C ALA A 197 -0.40 34.74 -15.60
N MET A 198 -0.06 33.46 -15.77
CA MET A 198 0.12 32.54 -14.64
C MET A 198 1.48 32.79 -13.96
N PHE A 199 1.57 32.51 -12.65
CA PHE A 199 2.82 32.56 -11.90
C PHE A 199 3.78 31.45 -12.34
N SER A 200 4.93 31.81 -12.92
CA SER A 200 6.04 30.86 -13.08
C SER A 200 6.43 30.24 -11.73
N PRO A 201 6.76 28.93 -11.65
CA PRO A 201 6.88 27.97 -12.75
C PRO A 201 5.59 27.15 -13.02
N MET A 202 4.43 27.60 -12.53
CA MET A 202 3.15 26.91 -12.75
C MET A 202 2.68 27.04 -14.21
N ASP A 203 3.13 28.08 -14.91
CA ASP A 203 3.00 28.22 -16.37
C ASP A 203 3.59 27.00 -17.10
N LYS A 204 4.87 26.68 -16.87
CA LYS A 204 5.59 25.53 -17.45
C LYS A 204 4.97 24.20 -17.02
N LEU A 205 4.44 24.12 -15.79
CA LEU A 205 3.70 22.95 -15.33
C LEU A 205 2.41 22.76 -16.14
N ALA A 206 1.63 23.82 -16.35
CA ALA A 206 0.40 23.78 -17.14
C ALA A 206 0.68 23.49 -18.63
N GLU A 207 1.71 24.10 -19.23
CA GLU A 207 2.20 23.82 -20.59
C GLU A 207 2.58 22.35 -20.78
N SER A 208 3.16 21.72 -19.76
CA SER A 208 3.56 20.30 -19.83
C SER A 208 2.38 19.31 -19.91
N GLY A 209 1.15 19.78 -19.62
CA GLY A 209 -0.06 18.94 -19.59
C GLY A 209 -0.06 17.85 -18.51
N LYS A 210 0.82 17.96 -17.52
CA LYS A 210 1.04 16.99 -16.43
C LYS A 210 0.74 17.62 -15.08
N SER A 211 0.27 16.82 -14.12
CA SER A 211 0.27 17.22 -12.71
C SER A 211 1.68 17.14 -12.11
N LEU A 212 1.93 17.84 -11.00
CA LEU A 212 3.21 17.75 -10.29
C LEU A 212 3.54 16.32 -9.84
N ASP A 213 2.51 15.51 -9.52
CA ASP A 213 2.60 14.08 -9.20
C ASP A 213 3.08 13.24 -10.40
N ASP A 214 2.68 13.60 -11.63
CA ASP A 214 3.16 12.94 -12.87
C ASP A 214 4.61 13.28 -13.21
N LEU A 215 5.15 14.36 -12.65
CA LEU A 215 6.57 14.69 -12.68
C LEU A 215 7.32 13.99 -11.54
N GLU A 216 6.83 14.03 -10.30
CA GLU A 216 7.43 13.31 -9.15
C GLU A 216 7.57 11.81 -9.42
N SER A 217 6.51 11.15 -9.89
CA SER A 217 6.55 9.71 -10.19
C SER A 217 7.13 9.39 -11.58
N ASN A 218 7.55 10.42 -12.34
CA ASN A 218 7.86 10.38 -13.79
C ASN A 218 6.95 9.46 -14.61
N SER A 219 5.65 9.49 -14.32
CA SER A 219 4.68 8.55 -14.88
C SER A 219 3.28 9.11 -14.79
N SER A 220 2.54 9.10 -15.90
CA SER A 220 1.15 9.55 -15.95
C SER A 220 0.14 8.47 -15.58
N VAL A 221 -1.01 8.87 -15.04
CA VAL A 221 -2.19 8.01 -14.91
C VAL A 221 -2.66 7.54 -16.29
N ALA A 222 -2.95 6.24 -16.43
CA ALA A 222 -3.44 5.70 -17.70
C ALA A 222 -4.87 6.19 -18.00
N PRO A 223 -5.17 6.67 -19.22
CA PRO A 223 -6.53 7.10 -19.56
C PRO A 223 -7.49 5.91 -19.49
N ALA A 224 -8.76 6.17 -19.15
CA ALA A 224 -9.72 5.13 -18.78
C ALA A 224 -9.82 3.96 -19.78
N TRP A 225 -9.74 4.23 -21.09
CA TRP A 225 -9.78 3.21 -22.15
C TRP A 225 -8.52 2.33 -22.25
N ARG A 226 -7.38 2.77 -21.69
CA ARG A 226 -6.17 1.97 -21.50
C ARG A 226 -6.06 1.38 -20.08
N ASN A 227 -6.95 1.76 -19.16
CA ASN A 227 -6.88 1.33 -17.76
C ASN A 227 -7.37 -0.12 -17.61
N ARG A 228 -6.45 -1.06 -17.81
CA ARG A 228 -6.67 -2.51 -17.63
C ARG A 228 -7.25 -2.87 -16.26
N LYS A 229 -6.96 -2.09 -15.20
CA LYS A 229 -7.51 -2.32 -13.85
C LYS A 229 -9.04 -2.23 -13.85
N THR A 230 -9.59 -1.19 -14.46
CA THR A 230 -11.05 -0.98 -14.52
C THR A 230 -11.69 -2.02 -15.42
N LEU A 231 -11.16 -2.23 -16.63
CA LEU A 231 -11.75 -3.19 -17.58
C LEU A 231 -11.68 -4.63 -17.05
N LEU A 232 -10.49 -5.15 -16.75
CA LEU A 232 -10.34 -6.51 -16.24
C LEU A 232 -10.93 -6.67 -14.85
N GLY A 233 -10.77 -5.68 -13.95
CA GLY A 233 -11.34 -5.73 -12.61
C GLY A 233 -12.87 -5.76 -12.62
N SER A 234 -13.54 -4.95 -13.45
CA SER A 234 -15.00 -5.03 -13.60
C SER A 234 -15.45 -6.34 -14.24
N THR A 235 -14.74 -6.84 -15.27
CA THR A 235 -15.06 -8.16 -15.86
C THR A 235 -14.86 -9.30 -14.86
N VAL A 236 -13.75 -9.32 -14.11
CA VAL A 236 -13.46 -10.34 -13.09
C VAL A 236 -14.45 -10.28 -11.94
N ASN A 237 -14.79 -9.10 -11.42
CA ASN A 237 -15.80 -8.97 -10.37
C ASN A 237 -17.21 -9.36 -10.86
N ALA A 238 -17.60 -8.98 -12.09
CA ALA A 238 -18.85 -9.44 -12.69
C ALA A 238 -18.87 -10.96 -12.84
N VAL A 239 -17.81 -11.58 -13.37
CA VAL A 239 -17.70 -13.04 -13.51
C VAL A 239 -17.67 -13.73 -12.15
N LEU A 240 -16.97 -13.22 -11.14
CA LEU A 240 -16.92 -13.80 -9.78
C LEU A 240 -18.26 -13.68 -9.04
N GLY A 241 -19.05 -12.63 -9.32
CA GLY A 241 -20.40 -12.43 -8.82
C GLY A 241 -21.43 -13.33 -9.52
N PHE A 242 -21.41 -13.39 -10.86
CA PHE A 242 -22.25 -14.31 -11.63
C PHE A 242 -21.92 -15.77 -11.31
N THR A 243 -20.67 -16.23 -11.43
CA THR A 243 -20.23 -17.58 -10.97
C THR A 243 -20.29 -17.75 -9.45
N GLY A 244 -20.70 -16.72 -8.72
CA GLY A 244 -20.90 -16.77 -7.29
C GLY A 244 -22.19 -17.48 -6.89
N SER A 245 -23.33 -17.19 -7.52
CA SER A 245 -24.63 -17.53 -6.91
C SER A 245 -24.85 -19.04 -6.76
N SER A 246 -25.26 -19.47 -5.57
CA SER A 246 -25.43 -20.90 -5.28
C SER A 246 -26.56 -21.56 -6.09
N ALA A 247 -27.48 -20.78 -6.64
CA ALA A 247 -28.43 -21.24 -7.65
C ALA A 247 -27.74 -21.79 -8.91
N LEU A 248 -26.60 -21.20 -9.32
CA LEU A 248 -25.80 -21.70 -10.44
C LEU A 248 -25.02 -22.98 -10.10
N ALA A 249 -24.89 -23.39 -8.83
CA ALA A 249 -24.39 -24.73 -8.51
C ALA A 249 -25.28 -25.82 -9.13
N SER A 250 -26.60 -25.63 -9.10
CA SER A 250 -27.58 -26.49 -9.78
C SER A 250 -27.52 -26.37 -11.30
N PHE A 251 -27.24 -25.16 -11.81
CA PHE A 251 -27.14 -24.89 -13.26
C PHE A 251 -25.76 -25.26 -13.87
N TYR A 252 -24.76 -25.62 -13.06
CA TYR A 252 -23.51 -26.23 -13.54
C TYR A 252 -23.67 -27.71 -13.93
N SER A 253 -24.80 -28.34 -13.61
CA SER A 253 -25.27 -29.49 -14.40
C SER A 253 -25.56 -29.01 -15.83
N LEU A 254 -25.04 -29.72 -16.83
CA LEU A 254 -25.27 -29.41 -18.25
C LEU A 254 -26.77 -29.23 -18.56
N GLN A 255 -27.60 -30.06 -17.91
CA GLN A 255 -29.07 -30.04 -17.98
C GLN A 255 -29.66 -28.71 -17.50
N GLY A 256 -29.08 -28.11 -16.46
CA GLY A 256 -29.55 -26.83 -15.90
C GLY A 256 -29.23 -25.65 -16.81
N LEU A 257 -28.07 -25.67 -17.48
CA LEU A 257 -27.75 -24.68 -18.53
C LEU A 257 -28.72 -24.82 -19.72
N PHE A 258 -28.98 -26.05 -20.19
CA PHE A 258 -29.97 -26.31 -21.25
C PHE A 258 -31.36 -25.80 -20.88
N ASN A 259 -31.87 -26.14 -19.69
CA ASN A 259 -33.17 -25.67 -19.19
C ASN A 259 -33.20 -24.13 -19.11
N THR A 260 -32.11 -23.49 -18.68
CA THR A 260 -32.04 -22.02 -18.58
C THR A 260 -32.06 -21.35 -19.95
N VAL A 261 -31.34 -21.89 -20.95
CA VAL A 261 -31.38 -21.34 -22.31
C VAL A 261 -32.71 -21.63 -23.00
N GLN A 262 -33.38 -22.77 -22.71
CA GLN A 262 -34.75 -23.01 -23.15
C GLN A 262 -35.75 -22.00 -22.54
N ILE A 263 -35.65 -21.73 -21.24
CA ILE A 263 -36.47 -20.70 -20.57
C ILE A 263 -36.19 -19.31 -21.14
N PHE A 264 -34.93 -18.95 -21.37
CA PHE A 264 -34.56 -17.68 -21.96
C PHE A 264 -35.03 -17.56 -23.41
N ALA A 265 -34.98 -18.64 -24.20
CA ALA A 265 -35.52 -18.68 -25.55
C ALA A 265 -37.06 -18.59 -25.58
N LEU A 266 -37.76 -19.21 -24.62
CA LEU A 266 -39.22 -19.07 -24.43
C LEU A 266 -39.62 -17.63 -24.05
N ILE A 267 -38.79 -16.95 -23.24
CA ILE A 267 -38.96 -15.53 -22.93
C ILE A 267 -38.66 -14.67 -24.16
N LEU A 268 -37.64 -15.00 -24.95
CA LEU A 268 -37.31 -14.25 -26.17
C LEU A 268 -38.39 -14.41 -27.25
N SER A 269 -38.92 -15.62 -27.46
CA SER A 269 -39.99 -15.91 -28.41
C SER A 269 -41.36 -15.38 -27.98
N THR A 270 -41.54 -14.98 -26.72
CA THR A 270 -42.73 -14.26 -26.25
C THR A 270 -42.57 -12.73 -26.27
N ILE A 271 -41.38 -12.22 -26.63
CA ILE A 271 -41.07 -10.79 -26.74
C ILE A 271 -40.83 -10.35 -28.20
N VAL A 272 -40.28 -11.23 -29.06
CA VAL A 272 -39.92 -10.90 -30.45
C VAL A 272 -40.88 -11.57 -31.44
N GLY A 273 -42.01 -10.91 -31.72
CA GLY A 273 -42.96 -11.37 -32.75
C GLY A 273 -42.51 -11.00 -34.17
N GLY A 274 -41.93 -11.95 -34.91
CA GLY A 274 -41.51 -11.73 -36.31
C GLY A 274 -40.98 -13.00 -37.00
N GLN A 275 -41.84 -13.66 -37.78
CA GLN A 275 -41.69 -15.06 -38.20
C GLN A 275 -40.37 -15.38 -38.95
N ASP A 276 -39.93 -14.56 -39.91
CA ASP A 276 -38.69 -14.82 -40.68
C ASP A 276 -37.38 -14.62 -39.88
N LEU A 277 -37.43 -13.77 -38.85
CA LEU A 277 -36.30 -13.60 -37.93
C LEU A 277 -36.29 -14.70 -36.87
N GLU A 278 -37.48 -15.17 -36.47
CA GLU A 278 -37.65 -16.19 -35.43
C GLU A 278 -36.81 -17.44 -35.74
N ASP A 279 -37.01 -18.12 -36.86
CA ASP A 279 -36.34 -19.42 -37.10
C ASP A 279 -34.81 -19.32 -37.22
N LYS A 280 -34.26 -18.20 -37.72
CA LYS A 280 -32.80 -17.98 -37.73
C LYS A 280 -32.27 -17.76 -36.31
N TRP A 281 -32.92 -16.91 -35.52
CA TRP A 281 -32.53 -16.69 -34.12
C TRP A 281 -32.80 -17.91 -33.25
N ARG A 282 -33.82 -18.71 -33.55
CA ARG A 282 -34.18 -19.96 -32.88
C ARG A 282 -33.15 -21.04 -33.17
N LYS A 283 -32.75 -21.23 -34.44
CA LYS A 283 -31.63 -22.12 -34.81
C LYS A 283 -30.30 -21.67 -34.19
N LEU A 284 -30.07 -20.35 -34.08
CA LEU A 284 -28.88 -19.81 -33.43
C LEU A 284 -28.92 -20.04 -31.90
N PHE A 285 -29.96 -19.60 -31.19
CA PHE A 285 -30.06 -19.63 -29.72
C PHE A 285 -30.49 -20.96 -29.10
N LEU A 286 -31.18 -21.85 -29.82
CA LEU A 286 -31.53 -23.21 -29.34
C LEU A 286 -30.69 -24.32 -29.99
N GLY A 287 -30.07 -24.07 -31.15
CA GLY A 287 -29.22 -25.04 -31.85
C GLY A 287 -27.73 -24.76 -31.70
N THR A 288 -27.24 -23.69 -32.31
CA THR A 288 -25.78 -23.42 -32.44
C THR A 288 -25.16 -22.97 -31.12
N ILE A 289 -25.68 -21.90 -30.52
CA ILE A 289 -25.17 -21.29 -29.29
C ILE A 289 -25.19 -22.30 -28.12
N PRO A 290 -26.25 -23.09 -27.86
CA PRO A 290 -26.24 -24.08 -26.79
C PRO A 290 -25.23 -25.20 -27.03
N ASN A 291 -25.11 -25.76 -28.24
CA ASN A 291 -24.13 -26.81 -28.49
C ASN A 291 -22.69 -26.31 -28.38
N VAL A 292 -22.43 -25.03 -28.72
CA VAL A 292 -21.11 -24.38 -28.54
C VAL A 292 -20.83 -24.05 -27.06
N LEU A 293 -21.79 -23.52 -26.30
CA LEU A 293 -21.61 -23.18 -24.87
C LEU A 293 -21.66 -24.38 -23.92
N ALA A 294 -22.47 -25.39 -24.23
CA ALA A 294 -22.48 -26.68 -23.54
C ALA A 294 -21.34 -27.60 -24.02
N LEU A 295 -20.52 -27.16 -24.99
CA LEU A 295 -19.35 -27.88 -25.52
C LEU A 295 -19.69 -29.32 -25.95
N ASN A 296 -20.89 -29.49 -26.51
CA ASN A 296 -21.58 -30.76 -26.61
C ASN A 296 -21.15 -31.56 -27.85
N PHE A 297 -19.89 -32.00 -27.86
CA PHE A 297 -19.35 -32.95 -28.85
C PHE A 297 -19.86 -34.37 -28.57
N ALA A 298 -21.18 -34.54 -28.71
CA ALA A 298 -21.87 -35.79 -28.43
C ALA A 298 -21.64 -36.83 -29.55
N SER A 299 -20.66 -37.71 -29.37
CA SER A 299 -20.70 -39.06 -29.95
C SER A 299 -19.79 -40.07 -29.25
N THR A 300 -18.66 -39.64 -28.66
CA THR A 300 -17.71 -40.56 -28.01
C THR A 300 -17.09 -40.00 -26.73
N LEU A 301 -16.87 -40.86 -25.74
CA LEU A 301 -16.06 -40.58 -24.55
C LEU A 301 -14.63 -40.11 -24.92
N VAL A 302 -14.13 -40.54 -26.09
CA VAL A 302 -12.87 -40.08 -26.67
C VAL A 302 -12.90 -38.58 -26.98
N GLN A 303 -13.98 -38.04 -27.58
CA GLN A 303 -14.11 -36.60 -27.83
C GLN A 303 -14.12 -35.79 -26.53
N SER A 304 -14.83 -36.25 -25.50
CA SER A 304 -14.85 -35.60 -24.18
C SER A 304 -13.48 -35.62 -23.50
N LEU A 305 -12.72 -36.73 -23.59
CA LEU A 305 -11.35 -36.81 -23.10
C LEU A 305 -10.38 -35.93 -23.91
N LEU A 306 -10.53 -35.86 -25.23
CA LEU A 306 -9.68 -35.04 -26.11
C LEU A 306 -9.94 -33.55 -25.86
N PHE A 307 -11.21 -33.14 -25.70
CA PHE A 307 -11.57 -31.80 -25.23
C PHE A 307 -11.01 -31.52 -23.83
N LEU A 308 -11.14 -32.43 -22.87
CA LEU A 308 -10.56 -32.27 -21.53
C LEU A 308 -9.03 -32.12 -21.60
N MET A 309 -8.33 -32.87 -22.46
CA MET A 309 -6.89 -32.68 -22.68
C MET A 309 -6.56 -31.34 -23.33
N ILE A 310 -7.35 -30.86 -24.29
CA ILE A 310 -7.17 -29.52 -24.88
C ILE A 310 -7.40 -28.44 -23.83
N PHE A 311 -8.47 -28.53 -23.03
CA PHE A 311 -8.76 -27.60 -21.95
C PHE A 311 -7.67 -27.62 -20.87
N MET A 312 -7.21 -28.80 -20.46
CA MET A 312 -6.08 -28.95 -19.53
C MET A 312 -4.76 -28.43 -20.12
N ALA A 313 -4.53 -28.55 -21.42
CA ALA A 313 -3.35 -27.99 -22.09
C ALA A 313 -3.43 -26.45 -22.20
N ILE A 314 -4.61 -25.89 -22.47
CA ILE A 314 -4.84 -24.43 -22.43
C ILE A 314 -4.70 -23.90 -21.01
N ALA A 315 -5.28 -24.57 -20.02
CA ALA A 315 -5.16 -24.22 -18.61
C ALA A 315 -3.69 -24.28 -18.17
N ALA A 316 -2.99 -25.39 -18.40
CA ALA A 316 -1.56 -25.52 -18.10
C ALA A 316 -0.70 -24.54 -18.91
N GLY A 317 -1.09 -24.15 -20.12
CA GLY A 317 -0.40 -23.13 -20.92
C GLY A 317 -0.57 -21.71 -20.36
N LEU A 318 -1.80 -21.32 -20.01
CA LEU A 318 -2.11 -20.05 -19.34
C LEU A 318 -1.45 -19.97 -17.96
N LEU A 319 -1.34 -21.10 -17.28
CA LEU A 319 -0.84 -21.16 -15.92
C LEU A 319 0.68 -21.31 -15.87
N TYR A 320 1.30 -22.03 -16.82
CA TYR A 320 2.73 -21.90 -17.12
C TYR A 320 3.10 -20.48 -17.54
N TYR A 321 2.22 -19.77 -18.26
CA TYR A 321 2.41 -18.34 -18.55
C TYR A 321 2.28 -17.47 -17.30
N PHE A 322 1.32 -17.73 -16.41
CA PHE A 322 1.20 -17.06 -15.11
C PHE A 322 2.40 -17.35 -14.20
N TYR A 323 2.88 -18.60 -14.16
CA TYR A 323 4.09 -19.03 -13.48
C TYR A 323 5.31 -18.31 -14.05
N ARG A 324 5.51 -18.30 -15.38
CA ARG A 324 6.60 -17.59 -16.03
C ARG A 324 6.55 -16.07 -15.80
N SER A 325 5.35 -15.50 -15.76
CA SER A 325 5.13 -14.07 -15.45
C SER A 325 5.48 -13.76 -13.99
N SER A 326 5.01 -14.58 -13.05
CA SER A 326 5.29 -14.43 -11.61
C SER A 326 6.69 -14.88 -11.19
N PHE A 327 7.39 -15.68 -12.00
CA PHE A 327 8.81 -16.02 -11.83
C PHE A 327 9.74 -14.79 -11.92
N HIS A 328 9.27 -13.71 -12.56
CA HIS A 328 9.95 -12.41 -12.54
C HIS A 328 9.71 -11.61 -11.25
N CYS A 329 8.88 -12.10 -10.31
CA CYS A 329 8.64 -11.55 -8.97
C CYS A 329 9.32 -12.38 -7.85
N ASP A 330 10.40 -13.08 -8.21
CA ASP A 330 11.35 -13.85 -7.39
C ASP A 330 10.85 -15.17 -6.71
N ARG A 331 11.78 -15.82 -5.99
CA ARG A 331 11.94 -17.28 -5.86
C ARG A 331 10.97 -17.92 -4.85
N TYR A 332 10.35 -19.02 -5.29
CA TYR A 332 10.28 -20.38 -4.67
C TYR A 332 9.00 -21.09 -5.19
N GLY A 333 9.13 -22.31 -5.73
CA GLY A 333 8.14 -22.85 -6.70
C GLY A 333 7.18 -23.98 -6.22
N VAL A 334 6.47 -24.56 -7.22
CA VAL A 334 5.64 -25.80 -7.25
C VAL A 334 4.22 -25.72 -6.65
N VAL A 335 3.07 -26.12 -7.29
CA VAL A 335 2.59 -26.42 -8.69
C VAL A 335 0.99 -26.42 -8.68
N GLU A 336 0.27 -26.82 -9.74
CA GLU A 336 -1.00 -26.25 -10.32
C GLU A 336 -2.17 -27.24 -10.71
N GLY A 337 -3.48 -26.89 -10.54
CA GLY A 337 -4.67 -27.76 -10.92
C GLY A 337 -6.15 -27.42 -10.45
N LEU A 338 -7.13 -27.27 -11.38
CA LEU A 338 -8.49 -26.69 -11.18
C LEU A 338 -9.59 -27.65 -11.67
N GLN A 339 -10.77 -27.86 -11.05
CA GLN A 339 -11.29 -27.57 -9.69
C GLN A 339 -12.56 -28.38 -9.35
N GLN A 340 -13.25 -28.99 -10.34
CA GLN A 340 -14.43 -29.89 -10.20
C GLN A 340 -14.16 -31.20 -9.40
N THR A 341 -13.08 -31.21 -8.65
CA THR A 341 -12.29 -32.39 -8.33
C THR A 341 -12.83 -33.18 -7.16
N VAL A 342 -13.48 -32.52 -6.21
CA VAL A 342 -13.92 -33.16 -4.96
C VAL A 342 -14.99 -34.23 -5.24
N HIS A 343 -15.92 -33.96 -6.15
CA HIS A 343 -16.92 -34.94 -6.63
C HIS A 343 -16.27 -36.18 -7.26
N VAL A 344 -15.15 -36.02 -7.96
CA VAL A 344 -14.37 -37.12 -8.56
C VAL A 344 -13.63 -37.93 -7.50
N LEU A 345 -13.08 -37.28 -6.47
CA LEU A 345 -12.39 -37.95 -5.36
C LEU A 345 -13.37 -38.80 -4.51
N VAL A 346 -14.57 -38.29 -4.24
CA VAL A 346 -15.62 -39.03 -3.48
C VAL A 346 -16.44 -40.00 -4.34
N TRP A 347 -16.25 -39.98 -5.66
CA TRP A 347 -16.99 -40.76 -6.66
C TRP A 347 -18.51 -40.54 -6.55
N SER A 348 -18.98 -39.34 -6.92
CA SER A 348 -20.42 -39.01 -6.96
C SER A 348 -21.19 -39.84 -7.99
N GLN A 349 -22.53 -39.87 -7.86
CA GLN A 349 -23.47 -40.60 -8.72
C GLN A 349 -23.22 -40.40 -10.22
N ASP A 350 -22.78 -39.22 -10.65
CA ASP A 350 -22.48 -38.89 -12.05
C ASP A 350 -21.35 -39.75 -12.67
N LEU A 351 -20.57 -40.42 -11.82
CA LEU A 351 -19.47 -41.33 -12.19
C LEU A 351 -19.81 -42.81 -11.97
N TRP A 352 -21.06 -43.14 -11.59
CA TRP A 352 -21.48 -44.52 -11.37
C TRP A 352 -21.87 -45.18 -12.69
N VAL A 353 -21.36 -46.39 -12.93
CA VAL A 353 -21.63 -47.18 -14.15
C VAL A 353 -23.05 -47.77 -14.20
N VAL A 354 -23.80 -47.64 -13.09
CA VAL A 354 -25.13 -48.22 -12.87
C VAL A 354 -26.04 -47.14 -12.27
N PRO A 355 -27.33 -47.04 -12.68
CA PRO A 355 -28.28 -46.14 -12.04
C PRO A 355 -28.35 -46.33 -10.53
N ASN A 356 -28.48 -45.22 -9.78
CA ASN A 356 -28.39 -45.21 -8.32
C ASN A 356 -29.41 -46.15 -7.64
N PRO A 357 -28.96 -47.27 -7.04
CA PRO A 357 -29.84 -48.31 -6.51
C PRO A 357 -30.44 -47.95 -5.14
N TYR A 358 -30.03 -46.83 -4.54
CA TYR A 358 -30.46 -46.40 -3.21
C TYR A 358 -31.63 -45.39 -3.25
N THR A 359 -32.07 -44.96 -4.44
CA THR A 359 -33.13 -43.94 -4.59
C THR A 359 -34.50 -44.42 -4.09
N ASN A 360 -34.88 -45.66 -4.43
CA ASN A 360 -36.16 -46.28 -4.08
C ASN A 360 -35.99 -47.50 -3.14
N ALA A 361 -34.90 -47.54 -2.37
CA ALA A 361 -34.54 -48.70 -1.55
C ALA A 361 -35.32 -48.77 -0.23
N THR A 362 -36.08 -49.85 -0.03
CA THR A 362 -36.81 -50.16 1.22
C THR A 362 -36.01 -50.97 2.23
N ILE A 363 -34.87 -51.54 1.80
CA ILE A 363 -33.97 -52.38 2.60
C ILE A 363 -32.55 -51.83 2.45
N TYR A 364 -31.76 -51.84 3.53
CA TYR A 364 -30.36 -51.45 3.50
C TYR A 364 -29.43 -52.63 3.87
N PRO A 365 -28.48 -53.03 3.01
CA PRO A 365 -28.25 -52.56 1.64
C PRO A 365 -29.37 -52.98 0.67
N PRO A 366 -29.54 -52.28 -0.47
CA PRO A 366 -30.58 -52.59 -1.44
C PRO A 366 -30.36 -53.94 -2.12
N ALA A 367 -31.42 -54.74 -2.20
CA ALA A 367 -31.45 -55.96 -2.99
C ALA A 367 -31.58 -55.59 -4.49
N VAL A 368 -30.54 -55.91 -5.27
CA VAL A 368 -30.45 -55.64 -6.71
C VAL A 368 -30.14 -56.94 -7.47
N PRO A 369 -30.73 -57.15 -8.67
CA PRO A 369 -30.47 -58.35 -9.45
C PRO A 369 -29.03 -58.37 -10.00
N PRO A 370 -28.44 -59.56 -10.23
CA PRO A 370 -27.11 -59.67 -10.82
C PRO A 370 -27.09 -59.15 -12.26
N LEU A 371 -26.05 -58.37 -12.61
CA LEU A 371 -25.91 -57.71 -13.92
C LEU A 371 -25.59 -58.67 -15.08
N GLY A 372 -25.31 -59.93 -14.78
CA GLY A 372 -24.88 -60.97 -15.72
C GLY A 372 -24.17 -62.11 -14.98
N PRO A 373 -23.53 -63.05 -15.69
CA PRO A 373 -22.82 -64.15 -15.05
C PRO A 373 -21.58 -63.64 -14.29
N ALA A 374 -21.35 -64.16 -13.08
CA ALA A 374 -20.37 -63.65 -12.13
C ALA A 374 -18.89 -63.82 -12.53
N ASN A 375 -18.61 -64.55 -13.61
CA ASN A 375 -17.30 -64.63 -14.24
C ASN A 375 -16.99 -63.43 -15.16
N GLU A 376 -18.00 -62.84 -15.80
CA GLU A 376 -17.84 -61.66 -16.67
C GLU A 376 -18.11 -60.34 -15.92
N TYR A 377 -19.07 -60.30 -14.99
CA TYR A 377 -19.52 -59.06 -14.34
C TYR A 377 -19.10 -58.96 -12.86
N ARG A 378 -18.95 -57.72 -12.39
CA ARG A 378 -18.86 -57.36 -10.97
C ARG A 378 -20.21 -57.54 -10.27
N ASP A 379 -20.19 -57.63 -8.94
CA ASP A 379 -21.40 -57.58 -8.14
C ASP A 379 -22.09 -56.21 -8.31
N ALA A 380 -23.43 -56.19 -8.29
CA ALA A 380 -24.22 -55.01 -8.63
C ALA A 380 -24.05 -53.80 -7.68
N LEU A 381 -23.33 -53.97 -6.55
CA LEU A 381 -22.98 -52.91 -5.60
C LEU A 381 -21.49 -52.48 -5.65
N ASP A 382 -20.69 -53.09 -6.54
CA ASP A 382 -19.24 -52.82 -6.75
C ASP A 382 -18.99 -51.81 -7.91
N PHE A 383 -19.84 -50.78 -7.99
CA PHE A 383 -19.73 -49.68 -8.96
C PHE A 383 -18.89 -48.48 -8.47
N CYS A 384 -18.41 -48.52 -7.22
CA CYS A 384 -17.66 -47.43 -6.61
C CYS A 384 -16.18 -47.48 -7.00
N TRP A 385 -15.65 -46.36 -7.50
CA TRP A 385 -14.30 -46.28 -8.08
C TRP A 385 -14.06 -47.33 -9.19
N THR A 386 -15.10 -47.60 -10.00
CA THR A 386 -15.01 -48.41 -11.22
C THR A 386 -15.61 -47.66 -12.41
N THR A 387 -14.99 -47.76 -13.59
CA THR A 387 -15.50 -47.18 -14.85
C THR A 387 -16.16 -48.22 -15.77
N THR A 388 -16.22 -49.48 -15.33
CA THR A 388 -16.87 -50.59 -16.05
C THR A 388 -17.25 -51.70 -15.08
N MET A 389 -18.44 -52.27 -15.26
CA MET A 389 -18.92 -53.43 -14.50
C MET A 389 -18.41 -54.76 -15.07
N LYS A 390 -17.75 -54.78 -16.24
CA LYS A 390 -17.15 -56.00 -16.80
C LYS A 390 -15.73 -56.22 -16.28
N ARG A 391 -15.45 -57.44 -15.80
CA ARG A 391 -14.13 -57.86 -15.28
C ARG A 391 -13.05 -57.94 -16.36
N ASN A 392 -13.43 -58.09 -17.63
CA ASN A 392 -12.52 -58.16 -18.78
C ASN A 392 -12.15 -56.81 -19.39
N GLN A 393 -12.67 -55.69 -18.87
CA GLN A 393 -12.38 -54.34 -19.36
C GLN A 393 -11.49 -53.57 -18.36
N VAL A 394 -10.67 -52.65 -18.89
CA VAL A 394 -9.75 -51.84 -18.08
C VAL A 394 -10.52 -50.83 -17.24
N ASN A 395 -10.34 -50.87 -15.91
CA ASN A 395 -10.85 -49.85 -15.01
C ASN A 395 -9.94 -48.60 -15.04
N TYR A 396 -10.45 -47.49 -15.56
CA TYR A 396 -9.73 -46.22 -15.62
C TYR A 396 -9.87 -45.36 -14.36
N ALA A 397 -10.69 -45.77 -13.39
CA ALA A 397 -10.91 -45.00 -12.15
C ALA A 397 -9.62 -44.60 -11.42
N PRO A 398 -8.58 -45.46 -11.28
CA PRO A 398 -7.32 -45.04 -10.65
C PRO A 398 -6.63 -43.87 -11.39
N VAL A 399 -6.72 -43.83 -12.72
CA VAL A 399 -6.17 -42.73 -13.52
C VAL A 399 -6.99 -41.45 -13.30
N VAL A 400 -8.31 -41.57 -13.29
CA VAL A 400 -9.23 -40.45 -13.02
C VAL A 400 -9.03 -39.90 -11.60
N ILE A 401 -8.85 -40.75 -10.59
CA ILE A 401 -8.57 -40.37 -9.20
C ILE A 401 -7.19 -39.72 -9.06
N ILE A 402 -6.16 -40.22 -9.77
CA ILE A 402 -4.81 -39.62 -9.74
C ILE A 402 -4.82 -38.25 -10.42
N LEU A 403 -5.44 -38.13 -11.60
CA LEU A 403 -5.63 -36.83 -12.26
C LEU A 403 -6.44 -35.87 -11.36
N ALA A 404 -7.48 -36.36 -10.68
CA ALA A 404 -8.20 -35.58 -9.69
C ALA A 404 -7.29 -35.15 -8.53
N ALA A 405 -6.58 -36.06 -7.85
CA ALA A 405 -5.71 -35.70 -6.73
C ALA A 405 -4.62 -34.68 -7.14
N ILE A 406 -4.00 -34.87 -8.30
CA ILE A 406 -3.08 -33.92 -8.92
C ILE A 406 -3.77 -32.57 -9.11
N VAL A 407 -4.97 -32.52 -9.67
CA VAL A 407 -5.72 -31.28 -9.84
C VAL A 407 -5.96 -30.61 -8.47
N PHE A 408 -6.63 -31.28 -7.53
CA PHE A 408 -7.11 -30.67 -6.27
C PHE A 408 -6.03 -29.96 -5.44
N ILE A 409 -4.81 -30.51 -5.36
CA ILE A 409 -3.72 -29.98 -4.51
C ILE A 409 -3.28 -28.55 -4.90
N PHE A 410 -3.69 -28.05 -6.06
CA PHE A 410 -2.69 -27.48 -6.96
C PHE A 410 -3.20 -26.17 -7.62
N LEU A 411 -4.47 -26.01 -8.01
CA LEU A 411 -5.16 -24.69 -8.11
C LEU A 411 -6.25 -24.55 -7.04
N THR A 412 -6.73 -25.64 -6.43
CA THR A 412 -7.71 -25.51 -5.34
C THR A 412 -7.04 -25.14 -4.01
N ILE A 413 -5.80 -25.61 -3.75
CA ILE A 413 -5.00 -25.20 -2.58
C ILE A 413 -3.85 -24.26 -2.97
N TRP A 414 -2.94 -24.66 -3.88
CA TRP A 414 -1.75 -23.83 -4.16
C TRP A 414 -2.05 -22.51 -4.88
N PHE A 415 -2.88 -22.46 -5.93
CA PHE A 415 -3.09 -21.19 -6.66
C PHE A 415 -3.60 -20.05 -5.78
N PRO A 416 -4.61 -20.20 -4.88
CA PRO A 416 -4.97 -19.16 -3.92
C PRO A 416 -3.78 -18.71 -3.06
N ILE A 417 -2.89 -19.63 -2.64
CA ILE A 417 -1.69 -19.31 -1.84
C ILE A 417 -0.64 -18.57 -2.68
N ALA A 418 -0.39 -18.99 -3.92
CA ALA A 418 0.52 -18.33 -4.86
C ALA A 418 0.02 -16.92 -5.22
N LEU A 419 -1.27 -16.80 -5.56
CA LEU A 419 -1.97 -15.53 -5.78
C LEU A 419 -1.86 -14.62 -4.56
N ARG A 420 -2.01 -15.16 -3.33
CA ARG A 420 -1.81 -14.39 -2.08
C ARG A 420 -0.40 -13.82 -1.95
N ARG A 421 0.62 -14.58 -2.34
CA ARG A 421 2.03 -14.16 -2.31
C ARG A 421 2.31 -13.08 -3.36
N VAL A 422 1.94 -13.32 -4.62
CA VAL A 422 2.09 -12.37 -5.73
C VAL A 422 1.40 -11.04 -5.41
N ILE A 423 0.16 -11.07 -4.89
CA ILE A 423 -0.55 -9.87 -4.46
C ILE A 423 0.17 -9.18 -3.29
N LYS A 424 0.62 -9.91 -2.24
CA LYS A 424 1.34 -9.31 -1.11
C LYS A 424 2.65 -8.59 -1.48
N VAL A 425 3.29 -8.97 -2.59
CA VAL A 425 4.48 -8.29 -3.13
C VAL A 425 4.10 -7.18 -4.12
N SER A 426 2.98 -7.35 -4.83
CA SER A 426 2.53 -6.42 -5.87
C SER A 426 1.85 -5.15 -5.34
N VAL A 427 1.12 -5.25 -4.21
CA VAL A 427 0.34 -4.15 -3.62
C VAL A 427 1.24 -2.96 -3.25
N PRO A 428 0.89 -1.71 -3.63
CA PRO A 428 1.72 -0.55 -3.35
C PRO A 428 1.83 -0.27 -1.85
N LYS A 429 3.08 -0.17 -1.37
CA LYS A 429 3.42 0.26 -0.01
C LYS A 429 3.07 1.73 0.20
N VAL A 430 2.54 2.06 1.38
CA VAL A 430 2.19 3.44 1.77
C VAL A 430 3.22 3.98 2.74
N ASP A 431 3.67 5.21 2.52
CA ASP A 431 4.68 5.87 3.34
C ASP A 431 4.13 6.32 4.69
N LYS A 432 4.87 6.01 5.77
CA LYS A 432 4.47 6.22 7.18
C LYS A 432 4.25 7.70 7.53
N PHE A 433 4.98 8.61 6.87
CA PHE A 433 4.95 10.06 7.12
C PHE A 433 4.54 10.85 5.87
N THR A 434 3.97 12.03 6.11
CA THR A 434 3.60 12.99 5.06
C THR A 434 4.84 13.61 4.39
N GLU A 435 4.60 14.44 3.38
CA GLU A 435 5.63 15.21 2.68
C GLU A 435 6.26 16.29 3.59
N LEU A 436 5.64 16.60 4.74
CA LEU A 436 6.21 17.39 5.84
C LEU A 436 6.79 16.51 6.97
N GLY A 437 6.99 15.21 6.71
CA GLY A 437 7.51 14.22 7.64
C GLY A 437 6.74 14.09 8.97
N ARG A 438 5.44 14.43 8.99
CA ARG A 438 4.52 14.19 10.12
C ARG A 438 3.86 12.80 9.97
N PRO A 439 3.60 12.04 11.04
CA PRO A 439 3.01 10.69 10.92
C PRO A 439 1.60 10.72 10.31
N ARG A 440 1.25 9.69 9.54
CA ARG A 440 -0.08 9.52 8.92
C ARG A 440 -1.00 8.63 9.77
N ASN A 441 -2.16 9.16 10.17
CA ASN A 441 -3.25 8.38 10.78
C ASN A 441 -3.82 7.36 9.77
N ASN A 442 -4.48 6.29 10.24
CA ASN A 442 -5.01 5.22 9.38
C ASN A 442 -5.89 5.73 8.21
N ILE A 443 -6.74 6.74 8.41
CA ILE A 443 -7.56 7.34 7.34
C ILE A 443 -6.69 8.07 6.29
N ALA A 444 -5.59 8.71 6.71
CA ALA A 444 -4.63 9.32 5.79
C ALA A 444 -3.87 8.25 4.98
N MET A 445 -3.49 7.15 5.63
CA MET A 445 -2.83 6.01 4.98
C MET A 445 -3.74 5.34 3.94
N ASP A 446 -5.04 5.20 4.22
CA ASP A 446 -6.01 4.63 3.27
C ASP A 446 -6.29 5.59 2.10
N GLY A 447 -6.29 6.91 2.36
CA GLY A 447 -6.37 7.93 1.33
C GLY A 447 -5.15 7.95 0.40
N GLU A 448 -3.95 7.83 0.96
CA GLU A 448 -2.70 7.75 0.19
C GLU A 448 -2.59 6.42 -0.57
N TYR A 449 -3.02 5.32 0.04
CA TYR A 449 -3.12 4.03 -0.62
C TYR A 449 -3.95 4.09 -1.90
N HIS A 450 -5.12 4.74 -1.88
CA HIS A 450 -5.93 4.92 -3.09
C HIS A 450 -5.21 5.78 -4.14
N ARG A 451 -4.49 6.84 -3.73
CA ARG A 451 -3.71 7.67 -4.65
C ARG A 451 -2.70 6.80 -5.42
N LEU A 452 -1.90 6.02 -4.69
CA LEU A 452 -0.91 5.10 -5.27
C LEU A 452 -1.58 4.03 -6.16
N LEU A 453 -2.69 3.42 -5.71
CA LEU A 453 -3.47 2.47 -6.52
C LEU A 453 -3.98 3.04 -7.83
N SER A 454 -4.27 4.34 -7.93
CA SER A 454 -4.68 4.93 -9.22
C SER A 454 -3.52 4.96 -10.22
N ARG A 455 -2.31 5.32 -9.76
CA ARG A 455 -1.08 5.53 -10.54
C ARG A 455 -0.34 4.23 -10.91
N ASP A 456 -0.49 3.19 -10.08
CA ASP A 456 0.18 1.88 -10.20
C ASP A 456 0.13 1.31 -11.63
N ARG A 457 1.22 0.71 -12.10
CA ARG A 457 1.37 0.14 -13.46
C ARG A 457 1.60 -1.38 -13.45
N ASN A 458 1.56 -2.02 -12.28
CA ASN A 458 1.72 -3.46 -12.12
C ASN A 458 0.64 -4.24 -12.90
N ALA A 459 1.05 -5.29 -13.61
CA ALA A 459 0.16 -6.15 -14.39
C ALA A 459 -0.93 -6.83 -13.54
N PHE A 460 -0.65 -7.07 -12.25
CA PHE A 460 -1.56 -7.71 -11.30
C PHE A 460 -2.52 -6.73 -10.59
N ALA A 461 -2.43 -5.42 -10.86
CA ALA A 461 -3.18 -4.39 -10.12
C ALA A 461 -4.71 -4.56 -10.15
N PHE A 462 -5.27 -5.21 -11.18
CA PHE A 462 -6.70 -5.49 -11.28
C PHE A 462 -7.23 -6.41 -10.16
N LEU A 463 -6.37 -7.24 -9.55
CA LEU A 463 -6.71 -8.18 -8.46
C LEU A 463 -6.84 -7.51 -7.08
N TYR A 464 -6.26 -6.30 -6.92
CA TYR A 464 -6.21 -5.63 -5.61
C TYR A 464 -6.66 -4.15 -5.61
N SER A 465 -6.83 -3.51 -6.77
CA SER A 465 -7.25 -2.10 -6.85
C SER A 465 -8.66 -1.81 -6.32
N GLY A 466 -9.51 -2.84 -6.15
CA GLY A 466 -10.85 -2.71 -5.57
C GLY A 466 -10.91 -2.76 -4.04
N PHE A 467 -9.80 -3.08 -3.35
CA PHE A 467 -9.78 -3.40 -1.92
C PHE A 467 -9.03 -2.37 -1.08
N ARG A 468 -9.29 -2.34 0.22
CA ARG A 468 -8.60 -1.46 1.18
C ARG A 468 -7.16 -1.88 1.43
N ARG A 469 -6.38 -0.97 2.03
CA ARG A 469 -5.03 -1.25 2.53
C ARG A 469 -5.08 -2.48 3.46
N GLY A 470 -4.15 -3.41 3.28
CA GLY A 470 -4.15 -4.71 3.97
C GLY A 470 -5.11 -5.77 3.39
N TRP A 471 -6.22 -5.35 2.77
CA TRP A 471 -7.26 -6.25 2.22
C TRP A 471 -7.04 -6.66 0.75
N GLY A 472 -5.96 -6.22 0.10
CA GLY A 472 -5.65 -6.56 -1.29
C GLY A 472 -5.68 -8.08 -1.60
N THR A 473 -5.42 -8.96 -0.63
CA THR A 473 -5.51 -10.42 -0.84
C THR A 473 -6.91 -11.02 -0.69
N TYR A 474 -7.98 -10.22 -0.59
CA TYR A 474 -9.32 -10.72 -0.30
C TYR A 474 -9.82 -11.74 -1.33
N GLU A 475 -9.55 -11.55 -2.63
CA GLU A 475 -9.94 -12.52 -3.68
C GLU A 475 -9.40 -13.93 -3.41
N SER A 476 -8.11 -14.02 -3.03
CA SER A 476 -7.47 -15.28 -2.63
C SER A 476 -8.12 -15.89 -1.38
N THR A 477 -8.44 -15.09 -0.38
CA THR A 477 -9.15 -15.54 0.83
C THR A 477 -10.57 -15.99 0.53
N TYR A 478 -11.26 -15.33 -0.42
CA TYR A 478 -12.60 -15.71 -0.87
C TYR A 478 -12.61 -17.03 -1.67
N LEU A 479 -11.56 -17.33 -2.45
CA LEU A 479 -11.39 -18.66 -3.06
C LEU A 479 -11.31 -19.76 -1.99
N GLY A 480 -10.61 -19.51 -0.88
CA GLY A 480 -10.59 -20.41 0.28
C GLY A 480 -11.96 -20.59 0.94
N ALA A 481 -12.75 -19.51 1.05
CA ALA A 481 -14.13 -19.59 1.53
C ALA A 481 -15.03 -20.40 0.58
N LYS A 482 -14.95 -20.16 -0.74
CA LYS A 482 -15.65 -20.95 -1.77
C LYS A 482 -15.29 -22.44 -1.71
N LEU A 483 -14.02 -22.77 -1.45
CA LEU A 483 -13.56 -24.16 -1.23
C LEU A 483 -14.26 -24.82 -0.04
N SER A 484 -14.40 -24.14 1.12
CA SER A 484 -15.08 -24.72 2.28
C SER A 484 -16.54 -25.08 1.98
N THR A 485 -17.26 -24.22 1.26
CA THR A 485 -18.64 -24.47 0.81
C THR A 485 -18.72 -25.65 -0.15
N LEU A 486 -17.82 -25.71 -1.14
CA LEU A 486 -17.76 -26.81 -2.12
C LEU A 486 -17.43 -28.15 -1.46
N PHE A 487 -16.50 -28.16 -0.50
CA PHE A 487 -16.15 -29.36 0.26
C PHE A 487 -17.34 -29.90 1.06
N ILE A 488 -18.08 -29.03 1.76
CA ILE A 488 -19.32 -29.42 2.48
C ILE A 488 -20.36 -30.00 1.51
N ILE A 489 -20.58 -29.38 0.35
CA ILE A 489 -21.56 -29.84 -0.65
C ILE A 489 -21.19 -31.22 -1.22
N ALA A 490 -19.94 -31.39 -1.65
CA ALA A 490 -19.48 -32.59 -2.36
C ALA A 490 -19.25 -33.79 -1.44
N VAL A 491 -18.74 -33.56 -0.22
CA VAL A 491 -18.43 -34.63 0.73
C VAL A 491 -19.67 -35.07 1.48
N ILE A 492 -20.53 -34.16 1.95
CA ILE A 492 -21.70 -34.49 2.78
C ILE A 492 -22.94 -34.70 1.90
N ASP A 493 -22.91 -35.77 1.10
CA ASP A 493 -23.98 -36.13 0.16
C ASP A 493 -24.21 -37.67 0.15
N PRO A 494 -25.47 -38.16 0.23
CA PRO A 494 -25.77 -39.60 0.21
C PRO A 494 -25.54 -40.26 -1.16
N ASP A 495 -25.35 -39.47 -2.22
CA ASP A 495 -25.13 -39.87 -3.61
C ASP A 495 -23.64 -39.82 -3.99
N ASN A 496 -22.77 -40.16 -3.01
CA ASN A 496 -21.35 -40.43 -3.21
C ASN A 496 -20.91 -41.74 -2.55
N CYS A 497 -19.76 -42.28 -2.96
CA CYS A 497 -19.28 -43.58 -2.49
C CYS A 497 -18.74 -43.60 -1.05
N LEU A 498 -18.64 -42.44 -0.38
CA LEU A 498 -18.27 -42.36 1.04
C LEU A 498 -19.47 -42.53 1.98
N PHE A 499 -20.62 -41.91 1.65
CA PHE A 499 -21.78 -41.85 2.54
C PHE A 499 -23.07 -42.50 1.98
N ARG A 500 -22.95 -43.29 0.90
CA ARG A 500 -24.03 -44.16 0.36
C ARG A 500 -24.70 -45.11 1.38
N SER A 501 -24.12 -45.26 2.58
CA SER A 501 -24.63 -46.07 3.69
C SER A 501 -25.32 -45.28 4.82
N LEU A 502 -25.45 -43.95 4.69
CA LEU A 502 -26.13 -43.12 5.69
C LEU A 502 -27.54 -42.70 5.23
N SER A 503 -28.37 -42.30 6.20
CA SER A 503 -29.78 -41.97 5.97
C SER A 503 -29.96 -40.76 5.03
N ARG A 504 -30.71 -40.97 3.95
CA ARG A 504 -31.06 -39.96 2.94
C ARG A 504 -31.84 -38.75 3.47
N SER A 505 -32.52 -38.87 4.62
CA SER A 505 -33.18 -37.72 5.25
C SER A 505 -32.22 -36.92 6.15
N HIS A 506 -31.40 -37.60 6.94
CA HIS A 506 -30.53 -36.95 7.93
C HIS A 506 -29.31 -36.26 7.30
N LEU A 507 -28.69 -36.86 6.27
CA LEU A 507 -27.45 -36.31 5.71
C LEU A 507 -27.66 -34.95 5.00
N PRO A 508 -28.73 -34.74 4.21
CA PRO A 508 -29.06 -33.42 3.65
C PRO A 508 -29.37 -32.36 4.71
N ILE A 509 -30.04 -32.72 5.83
CA ILE A 509 -30.27 -31.80 6.95
C ILE A 509 -28.91 -31.34 7.51
N VAL A 510 -28.02 -32.28 7.84
CA VAL A 510 -26.67 -31.96 8.37
C VAL A 510 -25.88 -31.07 7.41
N ARG A 511 -25.92 -31.37 6.09
CA ARG A 511 -25.31 -30.51 5.07
C ARG A 511 -25.90 -29.10 5.08
N GLN A 512 -27.21 -28.92 5.03
CA GLN A 512 -27.82 -27.59 4.95
C GLN A 512 -27.63 -26.78 6.24
N VAL A 513 -27.63 -27.43 7.42
CA VAL A 513 -27.27 -26.79 8.69
C VAL A 513 -25.82 -26.29 8.68
N LEU A 514 -24.86 -27.11 8.23
CA LEU A 514 -23.45 -26.70 8.12
C LEU A 514 -23.27 -25.56 7.12
N LEU A 515 -23.94 -25.60 5.96
CA LEU A 515 -23.92 -24.52 4.97
C LEU A 515 -24.54 -23.23 5.51
N LEU A 516 -25.62 -23.32 6.29
CA LEU A 516 -26.24 -22.15 6.94
C LEU A 516 -25.30 -21.54 7.99
N VAL A 517 -24.68 -22.34 8.85
CA VAL A 517 -23.70 -21.86 9.84
C VAL A 517 -22.49 -21.20 9.16
N CYS A 518 -21.94 -21.80 8.10
CA CYS A 518 -20.84 -21.19 7.35
C CYS A 518 -21.24 -19.89 6.64
N THR A 519 -22.43 -19.82 6.02
CA THR A 519 -22.90 -18.60 5.35
C THR A 519 -23.23 -17.47 6.33
N ILE A 520 -23.78 -17.79 7.52
CA ILE A 520 -23.92 -16.84 8.63
C ILE A 520 -22.54 -16.32 9.05
N GLY A 521 -21.55 -17.20 9.25
CA GLY A 521 -20.18 -16.80 9.61
C GLY A 521 -19.54 -15.83 8.60
N PHE A 522 -19.66 -16.12 7.30
CA PHE A 522 -19.18 -15.23 6.24
C PHE A 522 -19.97 -13.93 6.13
N PHE A 523 -21.29 -13.93 6.39
CA PHE A 523 -22.12 -12.73 6.41
C PHE A 523 -21.74 -11.80 7.58
N VAL A 524 -21.55 -12.36 8.79
CA VAL A 524 -21.09 -11.61 9.98
C VAL A 524 -19.68 -11.03 9.74
N ALA A 525 -18.75 -11.82 9.21
CA ALA A 525 -17.42 -11.34 8.85
C ALA A 525 -17.46 -10.18 7.83
N GLN A 526 -18.30 -10.28 6.79
CA GLN A 526 -18.48 -9.20 5.81
C GLN A 526 -19.09 -7.93 6.43
N CYS A 527 -20.02 -8.06 7.39
CA CYS A 527 -20.59 -6.93 8.11
C CYS A 527 -19.58 -6.19 9.00
N ILE A 528 -18.56 -6.89 9.52
CA ILE A 528 -17.51 -6.34 10.37
C ILE A 528 -16.39 -5.71 9.54
N PHE A 529 -15.82 -6.46 8.58
CA PHE A 529 -14.53 -6.11 7.97
C PHE A 529 -14.60 -5.13 6.80
N ALA A 530 -15.69 -5.09 6.04
CA ALA A 530 -15.91 -4.17 4.91
C ALA A 530 -14.65 -3.95 4.00
N PRO A 531 -14.16 -5.02 3.34
CA PRO A 531 -12.82 -5.06 2.73
C PRO A 531 -12.64 -4.22 1.45
N PHE A 532 -13.73 -3.82 0.77
CA PHE A 532 -13.63 -3.07 -0.48
C PHE A 532 -13.32 -1.58 -0.21
N LEU A 533 -12.56 -0.96 -1.11
CA LEU A 533 -12.22 0.47 -1.01
C LEU A 533 -13.50 1.32 -1.06
N ASP A 534 -14.36 1.04 -2.04
CA ASP A 534 -15.64 1.70 -2.25
C ASP A 534 -16.74 1.14 -1.31
N PRO A 535 -17.46 1.99 -0.55
CA PRO A 535 -18.69 1.61 0.16
C PRO A 535 -19.75 0.94 -0.73
N VAL A 536 -19.84 1.26 -2.02
CA VAL A 536 -20.75 0.63 -2.98
C VAL A 536 -20.41 -0.84 -3.18
N ASN A 537 -19.13 -1.18 -3.39
CA ASN A 537 -18.72 -2.58 -3.56
C ASN A 537 -18.92 -3.40 -2.27
N ASN A 538 -18.73 -2.78 -1.11
CA ASN A 538 -19.08 -3.41 0.17
C ASN A 538 -20.57 -3.70 0.30
N ALA A 539 -21.43 -2.80 -0.18
CA ALA A 539 -22.88 -2.97 -0.19
C ALA A 539 -23.33 -4.06 -1.18
N SER A 540 -22.75 -4.08 -2.38
CA SER A 540 -22.99 -5.13 -3.37
C SER A 540 -22.60 -6.51 -2.85
N GLU A 541 -21.43 -6.62 -2.21
CA GLU A 541 -21.02 -7.87 -1.57
C GLU A 541 -21.91 -8.22 -0.37
N TRP A 542 -22.37 -7.24 0.42
CA TRP A 542 -23.32 -7.48 1.51
C TRP A 542 -24.66 -8.02 0.98
N THR A 543 -25.21 -7.46 -0.09
CA THR A 543 -26.41 -7.97 -0.77
C THR A 543 -26.18 -9.38 -1.34
N SER A 544 -24.99 -9.65 -1.89
CA SER A 544 -24.58 -10.99 -2.33
C SER A 544 -24.60 -11.99 -1.16
N ARG A 545 -23.96 -11.66 -0.02
CA ARG A 545 -23.95 -12.49 1.20
C ARG A 545 -25.34 -12.70 1.81
N LEU A 546 -26.20 -11.68 1.76
CA LEU A 546 -27.61 -11.82 2.16
C LEU A 546 -28.39 -12.76 1.24
N ASN A 547 -28.10 -12.76 -0.06
CA ASN A 547 -28.72 -13.68 -1.02
C ASN A 547 -28.36 -15.14 -0.71
N TYR A 548 -27.07 -15.45 -0.49
CA TYR A 548 -26.65 -16.79 -0.06
C TYR A 548 -27.33 -17.23 1.24
N LEU A 549 -27.40 -16.34 2.24
CA LEU A 549 -28.04 -16.62 3.53
C LEU A 549 -29.54 -16.95 3.34
N SER A 550 -30.25 -16.16 2.54
CA SER A 550 -31.64 -16.41 2.17
C SER A 550 -31.80 -17.74 1.42
N THR A 551 -30.92 -18.03 0.44
CA THR A 551 -30.96 -19.28 -0.33
C THR A 551 -30.72 -20.51 0.57
N SER A 552 -29.73 -20.48 1.46
CA SER A 552 -29.47 -21.57 2.42
C SER A 552 -30.59 -21.74 3.43
N THR A 553 -31.23 -20.65 3.88
CA THR A 553 -32.40 -20.72 4.76
C THR A 553 -33.59 -21.38 4.06
N VAL A 554 -33.89 -20.99 2.81
CA VAL A 554 -34.96 -21.63 2.00
C VAL A 554 -34.63 -23.10 1.72
N ALA A 555 -33.38 -23.44 1.39
CA ALA A 555 -32.96 -24.82 1.17
C ALA A 555 -33.11 -25.69 2.43
N LEU A 556 -32.83 -25.14 3.61
CA LEU A 556 -33.03 -25.84 4.88
C LEU A 556 -34.53 -26.06 5.19
N ILE A 557 -35.39 -25.06 4.93
CA ILE A 557 -36.86 -25.17 5.09
C ILE A 557 -37.43 -26.26 4.18
N VAL A 558 -36.96 -26.34 2.92
CA VAL A 558 -37.37 -27.39 1.96
C VAL A 558 -36.94 -28.77 2.43
N VAL A 559 -35.73 -28.90 2.99
CA VAL A 559 -35.19 -30.20 3.46
C VAL A 559 -35.84 -30.67 4.78
N PHE A 560 -36.45 -29.77 5.55
CA PHE A 560 -37.27 -30.12 6.73
C PHE A 560 -38.72 -30.49 6.41
N ASP A 561 -39.16 -30.44 5.14
CA ASP A 561 -40.51 -30.79 4.67
C ASP A 561 -41.65 -30.13 5.48
N ILE A 562 -41.45 -28.86 5.86
CA ILE A 562 -42.38 -28.16 6.76
C ILE A 562 -43.68 -27.83 6.02
N PRO A 563 -44.86 -28.30 6.49
CA PRO A 563 -46.13 -28.10 5.78
C PRO A 563 -46.48 -26.61 5.69
N ALA A 564 -46.48 -26.09 4.44
CA ALA A 564 -46.48 -24.66 4.15
C ALA A 564 -47.75 -23.90 4.57
N GLU A 565 -48.84 -24.59 4.89
CA GLU A 565 -50.12 -23.98 5.28
C GLU A 565 -50.03 -23.19 6.60
N ASN A 566 -49.14 -23.58 7.52
CA ASN A 566 -49.11 -23.02 8.88
C ASN A 566 -48.17 -21.82 9.07
N ILE A 567 -47.27 -21.52 8.13
CA ILE A 567 -46.28 -20.43 8.27
C ILE A 567 -46.72 -19.14 7.57
N PHE A 568 -47.37 -19.23 6.40
CA PHE A 568 -47.72 -18.04 5.59
C PHE A 568 -49.05 -17.37 5.96
N ASN A 569 -49.79 -17.89 6.94
CA ASN A 569 -51.09 -17.35 7.36
C ASN A 569 -50.99 -16.13 8.31
N THR A 570 -49.79 -15.75 8.78
CA THR A 570 -49.64 -14.84 9.93
C THR A 570 -48.98 -13.48 9.61
N TYR A 571 -49.06 -13.00 8.36
CA TYR A 571 -49.31 -11.58 7.99
C TYR A 571 -49.26 -11.37 6.45
N ILE A 572 -49.71 -10.20 5.98
CA ILE A 572 -49.66 -9.68 4.59
C ILE A 572 -50.57 -10.39 3.55
N LEU A 573 -50.85 -11.69 3.64
CA LEU A 573 -51.53 -12.43 2.54
C LEU A 573 -53.07 -12.38 2.50
N TYR A 574 -53.75 -11.62 3.38
CA TYR A 574 -55.22 -11.64 3.47
C TYR A 574 -55.95 -10.57 2.62
N THR A 575 -55.27 -9.54 2.13
CA THR A 575 -55.90 -8.37 1.47
C THR A 575 -55.83 -8.36 -0.06
N LEU A 576 -55.19 -9.34 -0.71
CA LEU A 576 -55.05 -9.39 -2.17
C LEU A 576 -55.28 -10.79 -2.76
N VAL A 577 -56.35 -10.89 -3.57
CA VAL A 577 -56.76 -12.04 -4.39
C VAL A 577 -57.16 -13.30 -3.61
N LYS A 578 -58.40 -13.28 -3.09
CA LYS A 578 -59.19 -14.48 -2.77
C LYS A 578 -60.02 -14.90 -3.99
N LEU A 579 -59.40 -15.57 -4.99
CA LEU A 579 -60.14 -16.42 -5.95
C LEU A 579 -59.22 -17.41 -6.71
N HIS A 580 -59.78 -18.59 -7.01
CA HIS A 580 -59.36 -19.57 -8.04
C HIS A 580 -58.04 -20.37 -7.93
N ASN A 581 -58.07 -21.40 -7.07
CA ASN A 581 -57.68 -22.80 -7.34
C ASN A 581 -56.31 -23.20 -7.93
N LEU A 582 -55.58 -23.98 -7.11
CA LEU A 582 -54.70 -25.12 -7.39
C LEU A 582 -53.49 -24.99 -8.34
N GLN A 583 -53.59 -24.39 -9.53
CA GLN A 583 -52.38 -24.05 -10.32
C GLN A 583 -51.56 -22.93 -9.64
N LEU A 584 -52.15 -22.23 -8.67
CA LEU A 584 -51.53 -21.08 -8.02
C LEU A 584 -50.39 -21.42 -7.06
N ASN A 585 -50.27 -22.65 -6.53
CA ASN A 585 -49.22 -22.96 -5.55
C ASN A 585 -47.83 -23.00 -6.19
N LEU A 586 -47.69 -23.64 -7.36
CA LEU A 586 -46.45 -23.61 -8.14
C LEU A 586 -46.12 -22.18 -8.63
N ARG A 587 -47.14 -21.41 -9.06
CA ARG A 587 -46.98 -19.99 -9.44
C ARG A 587 -46.60 -19.08 -8.27
N ARG A 588 -47.12 -19.30 -7.05
CA ARG A 588 -46.74 -18.57 -5.82
C ARG A 588 -45.30 -18.88 -5.43
N TRP A 589 -44.90 -20.15 -5.46
CA TRP A 589 -43.53 -20.58 -5.16
C TRP A 589 -42.53 -20.04 -6.20
N LEU A 590 -42.90 -20.01 -7.49
CA LEU A 590 -42.14 -19.28 -8.52
C LEU A 590 -42.09 -17.77 -8.23
N MET A 591 -43.18 -17.12 -7.84
CA MET A 591 -43.18 -15.66 -7.59
C MET A 591 -42.34 -15.26 -6.37
N THR A 592 -42.38 -16.00 -5.26
CA THR A 592 -41.58 -15.67 -4.06
C THR A 592 -40.10 -15.99 -4.22
N THR A 593 -39.74 -17.03 -4.98
CA THR A 593 -38.33 -17.28 -5.34
C THR A 593 -37.84 -16.27 -6.39
N SER A 594 -38.65 -15.98 -7.41
CA SER A 594 -38.30 -15.01 -8.46
C SER A 594 -38.16 -13.59 -7.90
N SER A 595 -38.95 -13.16 -6.92
CA SER A 595 -38.83 -11.81 -6.35
C SER A 595 -37.50 -11.62 -5.62
N ILE A 596 -37.02 -12.62 -4.88
CA ILE A 596 -35.68 -12.61 -4.26
C ILE A 596 -34.60 -12.46 -5.34
N TYR A 597 -34.67 -13.24 -6.42
CA TYR A 597 -33.70 -13.15 -7.52
C TYR A 597 -33.79 -11.81 -8.29
N ILE A 598 -34.98 -11.31 -8.60
CA ILE A 598 -35.18 -10.03 -9.29
C ILE A 598 -34.62 -8.88 -8.44
N ILE A 599 -34.87 -8.87 -7.13
CA ILE A 599 -34.34 -7.84 -6.22
C ILE A 599 -32.82 -7.96 -6.08
N THR A 600 -32.27 -9.15 -5.86
CA THR A 600 -30.83 -9.32 -5.62
C THR A 600 -29.98 -9.14 -6.88
N TYR A 601 -30.40 -9.66 -8.04
CA TYR A 601 -29.71 -9.41 -9.32
C TYR A 601 -29.97 -7.98 -9.82
N GLY A 602 -31.15 -7.41 -9.60
CA GLY A 602 -31.46 -6.01 -9.92
C GLY A 602 -30.59 -5.03 -9.12
N LEU A 603 -30.39 -5.28 -7.81
CA LEU A 603 -29.43 -4.52 -6.99
C LEU A 603 -27.99 -4.73 -7.46
N SER A 604 -27.58 -5.95 -7.82
CA SER A 604 -26.24 -6.23 -8.35
C SER A 604 -25.96 -5.47 -9.66
N PHE A 605 -26.95 -5.39 -10.55
CA PHE A 605 -26.90 -4.61 -11.78
C PHE A 605 -26.84 -3.10 -11.51
N TYR A 606 -27.65 -2.60 -10.56
CA TYR A 606 -27.60 -1.22 -10.08
C TYR A 606 -26.21 -0.84 -9.53
N PHE A 607 -25.63 -1.66 -8.65
CA PHE A 607 -24.28 -1.44 -8.10
C PHE A 607 -23.20 -1.46 -9.20
N THR A 608 -23.37 -2.27 -10.24
CA THR A 608 -22.47 -2.28 -11.41
C THR A 608 -22.54 -0.96 -12.18
N ILE A 609 -23.72 -0.36 -12.33
CA ILE A 609 -23.92 0.91 -13.06
C ILE A 609 -23.45 2.14 -12.24
N ILE A 610 -23.73 2.16 -10.93
CA ILE A 610 -23.40 3.31 -10.06
C ILE A 610 -21.88 3.45 -9.86
N ASN A 611 -21.10 2.36 -9.98
CA ASN A 611 -19.63 2.37 -9.91
C ASN A 611 -18.94 2.73 -11.25
N LEU A 612 -19.69 3.08 -12.29
CA LEU A 612 -19.09 3.64 -13.50
C LEU A 612 -18.70 5.11 -13.26
N GLY A 613 -17.42 5.44 -13.45
CA GLY A 613 -16.90 6.81 -13.26
C GLY A 613 -17.68 7.94 -13.97
N PRO A 614 -18.23 7.73 -15.20
CA PRO A 614 -19.16 8.68 -15.82
C PRO A 614 -20.43 8.91 -14.98
N THR A 615 -21.04 7.85 -14.44
CA THR A 615 -22.22 7.91 -13.55
C THR A 615 -21.91 8.71 -12.29
N GLN A 616 -20.76 8.46 -11.66
CA GLN A 616 -20.33 9.19 -10.46
C GLN A 616 -20.16 10.71 -10.73
N ARG A 617 -19.59 11.09 -11.89
CA ARG A 617 -19.48 12.51 -12.31
C ARG A 617 -20.83 13.16 -12.58
N ILE A 618 -21.76 12.43 -13.23
CA ILE A 618 -23.14 12.90 -13.43
C ILE A 618 -23.82 13.11 -12.07
N LEU A 619 -23.62 12.19 -11.12
CA LEU A 619 -24.16 12.28 -9.78
C LEU A 619 -23.59 13.46 -8.97
N LYS A 620 -22.29 13.76 -9.03
CA LYS A 620 -21.72 14.99 -8.41
C LYS A 620 -22.33 16.28 -9.00
N ARG A 621 -22.57 16.32 -10.32
CA ARG A 621 -23.28 17.45 -10.96
C ARG A 621 -24.75 17.56 -10.56
N PHE A 622 -25.44 16.43 -10.36
CA PHE A 622 -26.84 16.42 -9.91
C PHE A 622 -26.98 16.80 -8.43
N THR A 623 -26.09 16.30 -7.56
CA THR A 623 -26.06 16.57 -6.11
C THR A 623 -25.44 17.92 -5.74
N ARG A 624 -24.72 18.57 -6.68
CA ARG A 624 -24.09 19.90 -6.53
C ARG A 624 -23.13 20.01 -5.33
N ARG A 625 -22.54 18.89 -4.93
CA ARG A 625 -21.60 18.83 -3.81
C ARG A 625 -20.33 19.62 -4.14
N ILE A 626 -19.94 20.48 -3.19
CA ILE A 626 -18.61 21.08 -3.13
C ILE A 626 -17.74 20.18 -2.23
N ASP A 627 -16.59 19.78 -2.74
CA ASP A 627 -15.65 18.88 -2.06
C ASP A 627 -14.45 19.65 -1.49
N PHE A 628 -14.02 19.29 -0.29
CA PHE A 628 -12.80 19.78 0.36
C PHE A 628 -11.91 18.62 0.86
N SER A 629 -10.59 18.82 0.81
CA SER A 629 -9.52 17.94 1.29
C SER A 629 -9.08 18.21 2.73
N ILE A 630 -9.47 19.36 3.27
CA ILE A 630 -9.27 19.80 4.67
C ILE A 630 -10.63 20.10 5.33
N ASP A 631 -10.73 19.95 6.66
CA ASP A 631 -11.89 20.46 7.41
C ASP A 631 -11.79 22.00 7.51
N ILE A 632 -12.09 22.66 6.39
CA ILE A 632 -11.90 24.10 6.18
C ILE A 632 -12.70 24.96 7.18
N PHE A 633 -13.76 24.40 7.76
CA PHE A 633 -14.59 25.08 8.76
C PHE A 633 -14.11 24.85 10.21
N SER A 634 -13.09 24.04 10.45
CA SER A 634 -12.60 23.78 11.82
C SER A 634 -11.91 25.01 12.45
N PRO A 635 -12.12 25.28 13.76
CA PRO A 635 -11.33 26.25 14.51
C PRO A 635 -9.87 25.81 14.71
N ARG A 636 -9.56 24.50 14.56
CA ARG A 636 -8.19 23.95 14.69
C ARG A 636 -7.45 23.81 13.36
N LEU A 637 -7.96 24.37 12.26
CA LEU A 637 -7.16 24.51 11.05
C LEU A 637 -6.03 25.51 11.33
N ASP A 638 -4.78 25.11 11.06
CA ASP A 638 -3.61 25.96 11.28
C ASP A 638 -3.59 27.10 10.25
N VAL A 639 -4.13 28.25 10.65
CA VAL A 639 -4.21 29.49 9.86
C VAL A 639 -3.17 30.53 10.29
N SER A 640 -2.20 30.13 11.11
CA SER A 640 -1.12 30.99 11.59
C SER A 640 -0.23 31.50 10.44
N PRO A 641 0.57 32.57 10.63
CA PRO A 641 1.56 32.98 9.64
C PRO A 641 2.56 31.87 9.26
N SER A 642 2.86 30.98 10.22
CA SER A 642 3.71 29.79 10.07
C SER A 642 2.97 28.57 9.48
N SER A 643 1.73 28.73 8.98
CA SER A 643 0.88 27.63 8.54
C SER A 643 1.61 26.65 7.59
N PRO A 644 1.60 25.34 7.89
CA PRO A 644 2.18 24.34 7.03
C PRO A 644 1.47 24.27 5.67
N HIS A 645 0.20 24.68 5.60
CA HIS A 645 -0.61 24.61 4.39
C HIS A 645 -0.25 25.69 3.37
N THR A 646 -0.03 26.94 3.78
CA THR A 646 0.37 28.03 2.86
C THR A 646 1.82 27.86 2.41
N LYS A 647 2.72 27.47 3.32
CA LYS A 647 4.09 27.11 2.95
C LYS A 647 4.11 25.99 1.91
N ARG A 648 3.30 24.95 2.09
CA ARG A 648 3.20 23.81 1.18
C ARG A 648 2.68 24.23 -0.22
N ARG A 649 1.50 24.86 -0.27
CA ARG A 649 0.76 25.24 -1.50
C ARG A 649 1.26 26.51 -2.23
N ILE A 650 2.34 27.13 -1.75
CA ILE A 650 2.93 28.32 -2.38
C ILE A 650 4.44 28.13 -2.55
N TRP A 651 5.18 27.95 -1.45
CA TRP A 651 6.65 27.88 -1.49
C TRP A 651 7.15 26.54 -2.03
N GLN A 652 6.71 25.44 -1.39
CA GLN A 652 7.21 24.10 -1.68
C GLN A 652 6.76 23.58 -3.05
N GLU A 653 5.49 23.80 -3.38
CA GLU A 653 4.95 23.52 -4.71
C GLU A 653 5.73 24.25 -5.81
N SER A 654 6.06 25.55 -5.61
CA SER A 654 6.84 26.33 -6.58
C SER A 654 8.28 25.81 -6.73
N ILE A 655 8.96 25.43 -5.64
CA ILE A 655 10.32 24.86 -5.72
C ILE A 655 10.30 23.49 -6.42
N THR A 656 9.37 22.60 -6.07
CA THR A 656 9.27 21.26 -6.70
C THR A 656 8.94 21.38 -8.18
N ALA A 657 8.01 22.26 -8.56
CA ALA A 657 7.72 22.55 -9.97
C ALA A 657 8.93 23.19 -10.69
N LEU A 658 9.70 24.08 -10.05
CA LEU A 658 10.88 24.68 -10.63
C LEU A 658 11.95 23.63 -11.00
N PHE A 659 12.25 22.70 -10.08
CA PHE A 659 13.21 21.62 -10.30
C PHE A 659 12.73 20.62 -11.37
N LEU A 660 11.42 20.32 -11.42
CA LEU A 660 10.87 19.28 -12.30
C LEU A 660 10.44 19.78 -13.69
N THR A 661 10.27 21.09 -13.90
CA THR A 661 9.96 21.69 -15.22
C THR A 661 11.19 22.23 -15.95
N SER A 662 12.27 22.59 -15.22
CA SER A 662 13.47 23.18 -15.83
C SER A 662 14.32 22.11 -16.55
N PRO A 663 14.70 22.28 -17.83
CA PRO A 663 15.20 21.20 -18.68
C PRO A 663 16.53 20.58 -18.22
N GLU A 664 17.41 21.36 -17.58
CA GLU A 664 18.69 20.90 -17.02
C GLU A 664 18.54 20.08 -15.72
N CYS A 665 17.40 20.26 -15.03
CA CYS A 665 17.15 19.75 -13.68
C CYS A 665 16.07 18.67 -13.62
N ALA A 666 15.16 18.62 -14.59
CA ALA A 666 14.05 17.69 -14.65
C ALA A 666 14.50 16.20 -14.68
N ILE A 667 13.60 15.30 -14.29
CA ILE A 667 13.86 13.85 -14.38
C ILE A 667 13.84 13.44 -15.87
N PRO A 668 14.86 12.69 -16.36
CA PRO A 668 14.91 12.21 -17.74
C PRO A 668 13.63 11.46 -18.16
N LYS A 669 13.07 11.81 -19.33
CA LYS A 669 11.74 11.38 -19.79
C LYS A 669 11.53 9.85 -19.88
N GLU A 670 12.61 9.08 -19.97
CA GLU A 670 12.59 7.61 -20.09
C GLU A 670 12.89 6.87 -18.78
N GLN A 671 13.33 7.58 -17.73
CA GLN A 671 13.78 6.96 -16.48
C GLN A 671 12.61 6.58 -15.57
N THR A 672 12.56 5.31 -15.15
CA THR A 672 11.62 4.85 -14.12
C THR A 672 12.17 5.17 -12.72
N MET A 673 11.41 5.93 -11.92
CA MET A 673 11.74 6.24 -10.53
C MET A 673 11.55 5.02 -9.62
N THR A 674 12.56 4.15 -9.60
CA THR A 674 12.55 2.87 -8.84
C THR A 674 13.42 2.99 -7.59
N PHE A 675 12.90 2.59 -6.44
CA PHE A 675 13.60 2.68 -5.15
C PHE A 675 13.78 1.29 -4.54
N ALA A 676 14.96 0.99 -4.01
CA ALA A 676 15.10 -0.07 -3.01
C ALA A 676 14.42 0.38 -1.72
N GLN A 677 13.55 -0.45 -1.16
CA GLN A 677 12.77 -0.17 0.05
C GLN A 677 12.69 -1.42 0.92
N ALA A 678 12.91 -1.28 2.23
CA ALA A 678 12.61 -2.36 3.17
C ALA A 678 11.11 -2.65 3.19
N ARG A 679 10.72 -3.92 3.35
CA ARG A 679 9.30 -4.35 3.38
C ARG A 679 8.49 -3.52 4.37
N ASP A 680 8.91 -3.53 5.63
CA ASP A 680 8.21 -2.89 6.75
C ASP A 680 8.84 -1.53 7.12
N SER A 681 9.69 -0.98 6.24
CA SER A 681 10.50 0.25 6.43
C SER A 681 11.55 0.10 7.56
N GLU A 682 12.24 -1.03 7.57
CA GLU A 682 13.36 -1.36 8.45
C GLU A 682 14.60 -0.47 8.18
N TYR A 683 14.79 -0.06 6.91
CA TYR A 683 15.87 0.84 6.48
C TYR A 683 15.35 1.88 5.46
N PRO A 684 16.04 3.03 5.27
CA PRO A 684 15.55 4.12 4.42
C PRO A 684 15.50 3.79 2.91
N PRO A 685 14.62 4.44 2.14
CA PRO A 685 14.52 4.22 0.70
C PRO A 685 15.71 4.80 -0.07
N TYR A 686 16.17 4.11 -1.12
CA TYR A 686 17.30 4.55 -1.96
C TYR A 686 16.98 4.42 -3.45
N LEU A 687 17.12 5.51 -4.19
CA LEU A 687 16.84 5.58 -5.64
C LEU A 687 17.85 4.73 -6.43
N LEU A 688 17.33 3.88 -7.31
CA LEU A 688 18.09 3.03 -8.23
C LEU A 688 18.28 3.75 -9.57
N ASP A 689 19.32 3.34 -10.31
CA ASP A 689 19.64 3.84 -11.66
C ASP A 689 19.61 5.38 -11.79
N PHE A 690 20.20 6.05 -10.82
CA PHE A 690 20.36 7.51 -10.77
C PHE A 690 21.09 8.04 -12.01
N CYS A 691 20.45 8.92 -12.78
CA CYS A 691 20.96 9.49 -14.03
C CYS A 691 21.77 10.78 -13.82
N GLY A 692 21.60 11.47 -12.69
CA GLY A 692 22.43 12.60 -12.31
C GLY A 692 21.72 13.96 -12.26
N THR A 693 20.39 14.02 -12.29
CA THR A 693 19.66 15.30 -12.28
C THR A 693 19.26 15.76 -10.86
N PRO A 694 19.25 17.07 -10.59
CA PRO A 694 18.73 17.63 -9.34
C PRO A 694 17.28 17.24 -9.03
N GLY A 695 16.41 17.08 -10.03
CA GLY A 695 15.02 16.67 -9.86
C GLY A 695 14.88 15.25 -9.31
N GLU A 696 15.68 14.29 -9.80
CA GLU A 696 15.76 12.94 -9.24
C GLU A 696 16.12 12.98 -7.75
N ARG A 697 17.12 13.80 -7.38
CA ARG A 697 17.60 13.94 -6.00
C ARG A 697 16.60 14.64 -5.08
N HIS A 698 15.88 15.63 -5.59
CA HIS A 698 14.80 16.31 -4.86
C HIS A 698 13.68 15.32 -4.53
N VAL A 699 13.23 14.54 -5.52
CA VAL A 699 12.21 13.48 -5.31
C VAL A 699 12.72 12.37 -4.39
N GLU A 700 13.99 11.94 -4.50
CA GLU A 700 14.58 10.98 -3.57
C GLU A 700 14.61 11.53 -2.13
N ASN A 701 15.03 12.78 -1.93
CA ASN A 701 15.03 13.42 -0.62
C ASN A 701 13.59 13.52 -0.04
N LEU A 702 12.58 13.82 -0.86
CA LEU A 702 11.17 13.85 -0.45
C LEU A 702 10.61 12.44 -0.14
N LYS A 703 11.02 11.41 -0.89
CA LYS A 703 10.67 10.00 -0.61
C LYS A 703 11.30 9.53 0.70
N ILE A 704 12.56 9.88 0.96
CA ILE A 704 13.21 9.61 2.25
C ILE A 704 12.43 10.29 3.39
N LEU A 705 12.10 11.57 3.28
CA LEU A 705 11.34 12.31 4.30
C LEU A 705 9.96 11.70 4.59
N ARG A 706 9.25 11.25 3.55
CA ARG A 706 7.97 10.50 3.66
C ARG A 706 8.12 9.16 4.39
N GLU A 707 9.27 8.50 4.31
CA GLU A 707 9.46 7.16 4.91
C GLU A 707 10.07 7.20 6.33
N VAL A 708 10.97 8.16 6.63
CA VAL A 708 11.68 8.24 7.92
C VAL A 708 11.17 9.32 8.87
N GLY A 709 10.42 10.33 8.38
CA GLY A 709 9.88 11.42 9.18
C GLY A 709 10.88 12.54 9.51
N THR A 710 10.36 13.73 9.84
CA THR A 710 11.16 14.98 9.97
C THR A 710 12.19 14.93 11.10
N LEU A 711 11.88 14.26 12.22
CA LEU A 711 12.80 14.15 13.35
C LEU A 711 14.07 13.36 12.96
N THR A 712 13.88 12.16 12.39
CA THR A 712 14.95 11.28 11.90
C THR A 712 15.74 11.94 10.78
N TYR A 713 15.06 12.61 9.86
CA TYR A 713 15.69 13.37 8.77
C TYR A 713 16.61 14.46 9.32
N ASN A 714 16.14 15.25 10.28
CA ASN A 714 16.93 16.34 10.87
C ASN A 714 18.09 15.82 11.75
N LYS A 715 17.92 14.72 12.51
CA LYS A 715 19.03 14.05 13.20
C LYS A 715 20.11 13.62 12.21
N ALA A 716 19.72 13.03 11.08
CA ALA A 716 20.66 12.63 10.03
C ALA A 716 21.35 13.83 9.36
N VAL A 717 20.66 14.96 9.13
CA VAL A 717 21.29 16.20 8.65
C VAL A 717 22.32 16.74 9.65
N ALA A 718 22.06 16.65 10.95
CA ALA A 718 23.03 17.04 11.99
C ALA A 718 24.28 16.13 11.98
N LEU A 719 24.12 14.82 11.85
CA LEU A 719 25.26 13.88 11.79
C LEU A 719 26.13 14.06 10.54
N VAL A 720 25.52 14.26 9.36
CA VAL A 720 26.24 14.39 8.07
C VAL A 720 26.69 15.83 7.80
N SER A 721 26.51 16.77 8.75
CA SER A 721 26.66 18.20 8.43
C SER A 721 26.72 19.20 9.59
N GLY A 722 26.73 18.74 10.84
CA GLY A 722 26.94 19.52 12.07
C GLY A 722 28.34 19.32 12.66
N PRO A 723 28.55 19.49 13.99
CA PRO A 723 29.88 19.43 14.61
C PRO A 723 30.51 18.03 14.52
N ASP A 724 29.75 16.98 14.84
CA ASP A 724 30.23 15.59 14.91
C ASP A 724 30.59 14.99 13.55
N HIS A 725 30.30 15.72 12.47
CA HIS A 725 30.49 15.31 11.08
C HIS A 725 31.91 14.83 10.77
N ALA A 726 32.94 15.45 11.38
CA ALA A 726 34.34 15.07 11.16
C ALA A 726 34.66 13.67 11.72
N TRP A 727 34.09 13.30 12.87
CA TRP A 727 34.20 11.94 13.42
C TRP A 727 33.32 10.97 12.63
N TYR A 728 32.06 11.33 12.37
CA TYR A 728 31.13 10.46 11.64
C TYR A 728 31.62 10.11 10.23
N ARG A 729 32.24 11.07 9.52
CA ARG A 729 32.86 10.86 8.21
C ARG A 729 34.02 9.85 8.24
N ARG A 730 34.76 9.72 9.36
CA ARG A 730 35.80 8.69 9.51
C ARG A 730 35.16 7.29 9.59
N LEU A 731 34.12 7.13 10.40
CA LEU A 731 33.37 5.87 10.52
C LEU A 731 32.74 5.45 9.18
N GLU A 732 32.05 6.37 8.48
CA GLU A 732 31.52 6.13 7.13
C GLU A 732 32.65 5.75 6.15
N GLY A 733 33.78 6.47 6.19
CA GLY A 733 34.93 6.25 5.32
C GLY A 733 35.52 4.85 5.50
N GLU A 734 35.74 4.43 6.74
CA GLU A 734 36.30 3.11 7.09
C GLU A 734 35.36 1.96 6.70
N ILE A 735 34.07 2.06 7.04
CA ILE A 735 33.06 1.08 6.64
C ILE A 735 33.04 0.93 5.11
N GLN A 736 32.92 2.05 4.37
CA GLN A 736 32.91 2.03 2.91
C GLN A 736 34.23 1.53 2.28
N ASN A 737 35.38 1.65 2.95
CA ASN A 737 36.66 1.10 2.46
C ASN A 737 36.68 -0.43 2.62
N ASN A 738 36.38 -0.91 3.83
CA ASN A 738 36.85 -2.23 4.29
C ASN A 738 35.72 -3.23 4.54
N PHE A 739 34.52 -2.74 4.87
CA PHE A 739 33.45 -3.48 5.51
C PHE A 739 32.10 -3.29 4.78
N ILE A 740 32.13 -3.40 3.45
CA ILE A 740 30.95 -3.43 2.57
C ILE A 740 31.11 -4.57 1.55
N GLY A 741 29.98 -5.19 1.21
CA GLY A 741 29.89 -6.41 0.42
C GLY A 741 29.83 -7.67 1.29
N PRO A 742 30.17 -8.84 0.74
CA PRO A 742 30.08 -10.12 1.45
C PRO A 742 31.17 -10.27 2.52
N ASP A 743 30.99 -11.29 3.36
CA ASP A 743 31.95 -11.72 4.39
C ASP A 743 32.20 -10.68 5.49
N CYS A 744 31.20 -9.85 5.73
CA CYS A 744 31.12 -8.95 6.86
C CYS A 744 30.44 -9.66 8.05
N TYR A 745 30.95 -9.44 9.25
CA TYR A 745 30.43 -9.99 10.51
C TYR A 745 29.64 -8.95 11.28
N TRP A 746 28.56 -9.35 11.96
CA TRP A 746 27.94 -8.52 12.99
C TRP A 746 27.23 -9.38 14.03
N ARG A 747 27.54 -9.16 15.30
CA ARG A 747 26.79 -9.70 16.43
C ARG A 747 26.49 -8.56 17.39
N ASN A 748 25.21 -8.29 17.62
CA ASN A 748 24.81 -7.26 18.59
C ASN A 748 25.33 -7.66 19.99
N PRO A 749 26.18 -6.85 20.65
CA PRO A 749 26.78 -7.20 21.94
C PRO A 749 25.80 -7.09 23.12
N SER A 750 24.68 -6.38 22.95
CA SER A 750 23.67 -6.12 23.98
C SER A 750 22.35 -6.87 23.72
N GLY A 751 22.21 -7.55 22.58
CA GLY A 751 20.99 -8.23 22.16
C GLY A 751 20.99 -9.74 22.47
N PRO A 752 19.80 -10.37 22.61
CA PRO A 752 19.70 -11.82 22.66
C PRO A 752 20.12 -12.47 21.34
N SER A 753 20.55 -13.74 21.39
CA SER A 753 20.90 -14.51 20.19
C SER A 753 19.71 -14.60 19.23
N ILE A 754 19.94 -14.28 17.95
CA ILE A 754 18.87 -14.21 16.94
C ILE A 754 18.43 -15.64 16.59
N PRO A 755 17.13 -16.00 16.72
CA PRO A 755 16.66 -17.34 16.40
C PRO A 755 16.95 -17.74 14.95
N GLY A 756 17.69 -18.83 14.75
CA GLY A 756 18.06 -19.34 13.43
C GLY A 756 19.25 -18.65 12.75
N CYS A 757 19.95 -17.74 13.43
CA CYS A 757 21.26 -17.24 13.01
C CYS A 757 22.34 -17.83 13.94
N THR A 758 23.19 -18.71 13.41
CA THR A 758 24.37 -19.26 14.11
C THR A 758 25.65 -18.58 13.65
N LYS A 759 25.73 -18.16 12.38
CA LYS A 759 26.98 -17.78 11.70
C LYS A 759 27.36 -16.31 11.85
N TYR A 760 26.39 -15.41 12.04
CA TYR A 760 26.58 -13.94 12.18
C TYR A 760 27.35 -13.22 11.05
N PHE A 761 27.79 -13.93 10.00
CA PHE A 761 28.30 -13.39 8.75
C PHE A 761 27.18 -13.10 7.74
N GLY A 762 27.41 -12.14 6.85
CA GLY A 762 26.47 -11.79 5.80
C GLY A 762 27.03 -10.89 4.70
N ASN A 763 26.12 -10.31 3.91
CA ASN A 763 26.41 -9.27 2.94
C ASN A 763 25.93 -7.91 3.48
N ALA A 764 26.86 -6.96 3.60
CA ALA A 764 26.61 -5.62 4.13
C ALA A 764 26.56 -4.55 3.02
N TRP A 765 25.68 -3.56 3.15
CA TRP A 765 25.65 -2.39 2.26
C TRP A 765 25.32 -1.09 3.02
N TRP A 766 25.79 0.03 2.47
CA TRP A 766 25.64 1.35 3.05
C TRP A 766 24.53 2.13 2.34
N ILE A 767 23.65 2.72 3.13
CA ILE A 767 22.67 3.72 2.69
C ILE A 767 23.18 5.09 3.15
N PRO A 768 23.48 6.03 2.24
CA PRO A 768 24.10 7.30 2.62
C PRO A 768 23.24 8.24 3.46
N PHE A 769 21.90 8.15 3.37
CA PHE A 769 21.02 9.10 4.08
C PHE A 769 19.57 8.59 4.33
N PRO A 770 19.07 8.66 5.58
CA PRO A 770 19.84 8.66 6.81
C PRO A 770 20.99 7.64 6.75
N PRO A 771 22.18 7.97 7.25
CA PRO A 771 23.28 7.03 7.33
C PRO A 771 22.83 5.74 8.00
N THR A 772 22.96 4.62 7.31
CA THR A 772 22.47 3.33 7.79
C THR A 772 23.30 2.22 7.16
N LEU A 773 23.87 1.36 8.01
CA LEU A 773 24.50 0.12 7.59
C LEU A 773 23.46 -0.99 7.67
N VAL A 774 23.28 -1.72 6.58
CA VAL A 774 22.34 -2.85 6.50
C VAL A 774 23.10 -4.13 6.21
N ILE A 775 22.79 -5.19 6.95
CA ILE A 775 23.47 -6.49 6.85
C ILE A 775 22.41 -7.58 6.66
N ARG A 776 22.52 -8.36 5.59
CA ARG A 776 21.71 -9.57 5.39
C ARG A 776 22.57 -10.78 5.71
N TYR A 777 22.27 -11.46 6.82
CA TYR A 777 22.99 -12.67 7.23
C TYR A 777 22.90 -13.78 6.16
N ASP A 778 23.85 -14.71 6.20
CA ASP A 778 23.88 -15.87 5.30
C ASP A 778 22.81 -16.90 5.64
N ASP A 779 22.46 -17.01 6.92
CA ASP A 779 21.55 -17.98 7.52
C ASP A 779 20.29 -17.35 8.12
N GLY A 780 20.45 -16.20 8.79
CA GLY A 780 19.40 -15.48 9.53
C GLY A 780 18.65 -14.36 8.78
N PRO A 781 18.01 -13.44 9.54
CA PRO A 781 17.23 -12.32 9.00
C PRO A 781 18.11 -11.12 8.56
N LEU A 782 17.50 -9.94 8.44
CA LEU A 782 18.21 -8.68 8.27
C LEU A 782 18.65 -8.11 9.64
N ALA A 783 19.76 -7.37 9.66
CA ALA A 783 20.12 -6.45 10.72
C ALA A 783 20.34 -5.05 10.13
N VAL A 784 20.01 -4.03 10.90
CA VAL A 784 20.12 -2.61 10.52
C VAL A 784 20.79 -1.88 11.68
N LEU A 785 21.84 -1.10 11.39
CA LEU A 785 22.61 -0.33 12.36
C LEU A 785 22.50 1.15 11.98
N THR A 786 22.20 2.02 12.95
CA THR A 786 21.91 3.44 12.73
C THR A 786 22.58 4.37 13.73
N GLU A 787 22.79 3.93 14.97
CA GLU A 787 23.48 4.74 15.98
C GLU A 787 24.99 4.55 15.86
N ALA A 788 25.76 5.62 16.09
CA ALA A 788 27.20 5.63 15.81
C ALA A 788 27.99 4.61 16.66
N SER A 789 27.55 4.32 17.89
CA SER A 789 28.12 3.29 18.75
C SER A 789 27.94 1.87 18.20
N GLU A 790 26.87 1.60 17.44
CA GLU A 790 26.69 0.33 16.72
C GLU A 790 27.70 0.22 15.57
N LEU A 791 27.99 1.34 14.89
CA LEU A 791 28.95 1.40 13.79
C LEU A 791 30.40 1.24 14.30
N GLU A 792 30.76 1.82 15.44
CA GLU A 792 32.05 1.60 16.11
C GLU A 792 32.20 0.16 16.62
N ALA A 793 31.14 -0.42 17.20
CA ALA A 793 31.09 -1.84 17.57
C ALA A 793 31.25 -2.76 16.33
N TYR A 794 30.67 -2.39 15.19
CA TYR A 794 30.79 -3.13 13.94
C TYR A 794 32.20 -3.05 13.35
N ILE A 795 32.82 -1.86 13.31
CA ILE A 795 34.20 -1.66 12.85
C ILE A 795 35.17 -2.48 13.71
N SER A 796 35.04 -2.40 15.03
CA SER A 796 35.93 -3.12 15.97
C SER A 796 35.76 -4.64 15.88
N GLN A 797 34.54 -5.16 15.69
CA GLN A 797 34.31 -6.59 15.43
C GLN A 797 35.00 -7.06 14.13
N ASN A 798 34.81 -6.34 13.02
CA ASN A 798 35.37 -6.75 11.71
C ASN A 798 36.89 -6.53 11.61
N SER A 799 37.44 -5.61 12.41
CA SER A 799 38.89 -5.37 12.51
C SER A 799 39.61 -6.39 13.40
N SER A 800 38.86 -7.13 14.25
CA SER A 800 39.45 -8.07 15.20
C SER A 800 40.24 -9.20 14.49
N PRO A 801 41.39 -9.65 15.04
CA PRO A 801 42.19 -10.70 14.41
C PRO A 801 41.43 -12.01 14.18
N ASP A 802 40.46 -12.36 15.04
CA ASP A 802 39.69 -13.59 14.86
C ASP A 802 38.77 -13.52 13.63
N ILE A 803 37.98 -12.44 13.52
CA ILE A 803 37.09 -12.23 12.36
C ILE A 803 37.90 -12.04 11.07
N ARG A 804 39.07 -11.40 11.12
CA ARG A 804 39.99 -11.32 9.96
C ARG A 804 40.41 -12.71 9.44
N ARG A 805 40.79 -13.65 10.32
CA ARG A 805 41.13 -15.03 9.92
C ARG A 805 39.92 -15.77 9.33
N LYS A 806 38.75 -15.64 9.95
CA LYS A 806 37.49 -16.25 9.48
C LYS A 806 37.05 -15.70 8.12
N ARG A 807 37.27 -14.39 7.89
CA ARG A 807 37.08 -13.73 6.59
C ARG A 807 38.05 -14.26 5.53
N LEU A 808 39.33 -14.47 5.86
CA LEU A 808 40.32 -15.05 4.93
C LEU A 808 39.96 -16.49 4.53
N VAL A 809 39.50 -17.33 5.47
CA VAL A 809 38.95 -18.67 5.16
C VAL A 809 37.80 -18.59 4.16
N ARG A 810 36.86 -17.66 4.37
CA ARG A 810 35.72 -17.44 3.46
C ARG A 810 36.14 -16.92 2.09
N LEU A 811 37.10 -15.99 2.01
CA LEU A 811 37.66 -15.52 0.73
C LEU A 811 38.35 -16.64 -0.05
N SER A 812 39.18 -17.46 0.61
CA SER A 812 39.80 -18.65 0.01
C SER A 812 38.77 -19.65 -0.54
N LEU A 813 37.68 -19.87 0.19
CA LEU A 813 36.57 -20.73 -0.27
C LEU A 813 35.79 -20.12 -1.47
N ARG A 814 35.75 -18.79 -1.62
CA ARG A 814 35.25 -18.14 -2.85
C ARG A 814 36.22 -18.26 -4.02
N ALA A 815 37.53 -18.21 -3.78
CA ALA A 815 38.54 -18.46 -4.82
C ALA A 815 38.41 -19.87 -5.42
N LEU A 816 37.90 -20.84 -4.64
CA LEU A 816 37.58 -22.19 -5.11
C LEU A 816 36.17 -22.36 -5.72
N GLU A 817 35.28 -21.36 -5.63
CA GLU A 817 33.91 -21.49 -6.16
C GLU A 817 33.93 -21.66 -7.70
N GLY A 818 33.31 -22.75 -8.16
CA GLY A 818 33.26 -23.13 -9.57
C GLY A 818 34.47 -23.91 -10.09
N GLN A 819 35.47 -24.20 -9.24
CA GLN A 819 36.70 -24.90 -9.64
C GLN A 819 36.67 -26.40 -9.32
N ALA A 820 37.48 -27.15 -10.07
CA ALA A 820 37.79 -28.54 -9.76
C ALA A 820 38.85 -28.59 -8.64
N VAL A 821 38.40 -28.82 -7.41
CA VAL A 821 39.24 -28.88 -6.21
C VAL A 821 39.70 -30.31 -5.92
N VAL A 822 40.90 -30.44 -5.37
CA VAL A 822 41.46 -31.70 -4.87
C VAL A 822 40.94 -31.95 -3.45
N TRP A 823 40.15 -33.01 -3.28
CA TRP A 823 39.78 -33.56 -1.98
C TRP A 823 39.46 -35.06 -2.15
N PRO A 824 40.31 -35.97 -1.66
CA PRO A 824 40.06 -37.40 -1.80
C PRO A 824 38.84 -37.87 -0.99
N TYR A 825 37.86 -38.48 -1.65
CA TYR A 825 36.63 -38.97 -1.02
C TYR A 825 36.29 -40.39 -1.47
N GLU A 826 36.07 -41.28 -0.51
CA GLU A 826 35.68 -42.67 -0.76
C GLU A 826 34.16 -42.85 -0.59
N HIS A 827 33.44 -43.03 -1.70
CA HIS A 827 32.00 -43.23 -1.66
C HIS A 827 31.63 -44.72 -1.58
N ILE A 828 31.28 -45.20 -0.38
CA ILE A 828 30.80 -46.56 -0.17
C ILE A 828 29.32 -46.68 -0.54
N SER A 829 29.04 -47.02 -1.80
CA SER A 829 27.67 -47.26 -2.26
C SER A 829 27.13 -48.61 -1.76
N VAL A 830 25.99 -48.56 -1.07
CA VAL A 830 25.25 -49.75 -0.60
C VAL A 830 24.05 -49.98 -1.53
N PHE A 831 24.17 -50.97 -2.41
CA PHE A 831 23.17 -51.21 -3.45
C PHE A 831 21.86 -51.77 -2.86
N LEU A 832 20.79 -50.98 -2.90
CA LEU A 832 19.44 -51.40 -2.50
C LEU A 832 18.49 -51.35 -3.71
N ARG A 833 17.87 -52.50 -3.99
CA ARG A 833 16.98 -52.85 -5.13
C ARG A 833 17.70 -53.12 -6.47
N PRO A 834 17.11 -53.95 -7.36
CA PRO A 834 17.91 -54.84 -8.19
C PRO A 834 18.07 -54.38 -9.64
N ARG A 835 19.32 -54.46 -10.13
CA ARG A 835 19.60 -54.78 -11.53
C ARG A 835 20.58 -55.96 -11.55
N LYS A 836 20.15 -57.04 -12.21
CA LYS A 836 20.81 -58.32 -12.49
C LYS A 836 22.21 -58.53 -11.84
N PRO A 837 22.35 -59.40 -10.82
CA PRO A 837 23.66 -60.02 -10.57
C PRO A 837 24.07 -60.83 -11.81
N ILE A 838 25.35 -60.80 -12.15
CA ILE A 838 25.92 -61.64 -13.21
C ILE A 838 26.19 -63.00 -12.57
N GLY A 839 25.48 -64.04 -13.02
CA GLY A 839 25.65 -65.43 -12.58
C GLY A 839 24.98 -65.80 -11.26
N ALA A 840 23.73 -66.30 -11.32
CA ALA A 840 23.15 -67.20 -10.31
C ALA A 840 21.88 -67.87 -10.89
N TYR A 841 21.79 -69.20 -10.83
CA TYR A 841 20.63 -69.99 -11.25
C TYR A 841 19.95 -70.65 -10.04
N SER A 842 18.64 -70.94 -10.16
CA SER A 842 17.87 -71.79 -9.23
C SER A 842 17.70 -71.31 -7.77
N GLY A 843 16.97 -72.09 -6.96
CA GLY A 843 16.84 -71.92 -5.51
C GLY A 843 15.44 -71.53 -4.99
N TRP A 844 14.57 -72.53 -4.81
CA TRP A 844 13.46 -72.49 -3.84
C TRP A 844 14.05 -72.67 -2.43
N PHE A 845 13.49 -71.99 -1.41
CA PHE A 845 13.96 -71.91 -0.02
C PHE A 845 15.24 -71.06 0.22
N GLY A 846 15.30 -70.42 1.40
CA GLY A 846 16.49 -69.80 2.01
C GLY A 846 17.25 -68.72 1.22
N LYS A 847 16.96 -67.41 1.45
CA LYS A 847 17.75 -66.31 0.85
C LYS A 847 18.43 -65.40 1.87
N SER A 848 19.72 -65.66 2.10
CA SER A 848 20.64 -64.65 2.64
C SER A 848 20.77 -63.48 1.64
N ARG A 849 20.76 -62.23 2.14
CA ARG A 849 20.91 -61.02 1.32
C ARG A 849 22.31 -60.44 1.47
N TYR A 850 23.27 -60.94 0.69
CA TYR A 850 24.61 -60.36 0.62
C TYR A 850 24.56 -58.91 0.12
N LYS A 851 24.94 -57.96 0.98
CA LYS A 851 25.07 -56.54 0.65
C LYS A 851 26.45 -56.29 0.05
N ALA A 852 26.58 -56.41 -1.28
CA ALA A 852 27.79 -55.97 -1.97
C ALA A 852 28.00 -54.46 -1.77
N ARG A 853 29.01 -54.09 -0.98
CA ARG A 853 29.51 -52.71 -0.87
C ARG A 853 30.40 -52.44 -2.08
N LYS A 854 30.01 -51.49 -2.93
CA LYS A 854 30.94 -50.95 -3.94
C LYS A 854 31.48 -49.61 -3.44
N SER A 855 32.72 -49.63 -2.99
CA SER A 855 33.52 -48.40 -2.87
C SER A 855 33.77 -47.80 -4.25
N THR A 856 33.87 -46.48 -4.32
CA THR A 856 34.36 -45.74 -5.49
C THR A 856 35.10 -44.53 -4.98
N HIS A 857 36.41 -44.51 -5.21
CA HIS A 857 37.30 -43.43 -4.81
C HIS A 857 37.24 -42.30 -5.84
N TYR A 858 37.19 -41.06 -5.36
CA TYR A 858 37.27 -39.84 -6.16
C TYR A 858 38.40 -38.97 -5.62
N GLN A 859 39.20 -38.37 -6.50
CA GLN A 859 40.33 -37.51 -6.11
C GLN A 859 39.98 -36.01 -6.13
N SER A 860 39.01 -35.62 -6.96
CA SER A 860 38.61 -34.24 -7.19
C SER A 860 37.10 -34.07 -7.25
N CYS A 861 36.61 -32.88 -6.89
CA CYS A 861 35.20 -32.48 -7.03
C CYS A 861 35.07 -31.05 -7.54
N LEU A 862 33.87 -30.68 -8.00
CA LEU A 862 33.53 -29.27 -8.24
C LEU A 862 33.05 -28.65 -6.92
N LEU A 863 33.71 -27.59 -6.43
CA LEU A 863 33.24 -26.84 -5.26
C LEU A 863 32.20 -25.79 -5.67
N ARG A 864 31.13 -25.69 -4.89
CA ARG A 864 30.04 -24.73 -5.10
C ARG A 864 29.56 -24.15 -3.77
N ILE A 865 29.19 -22.87 -3.75
CA ILE A 865 28.56 -22.21 -2.60
C ILE A 865 27.04 -22.12 -2.84
N LYS A 866 26.24 -22.58 -1.89
CA LYS A 866 24.78 -22.40 -1.88
C LYS A 866 24.44 -21.05 -1.26
N ARG A 867 23.57 -20.32 -1.96
CA ARG A 867 23.27 -18.90 -1.72
C ARG A 867 21.77 -18.66 -1.66
N ARG A 868 21.35 -17.77 -0.75
CA ARG A 868 19.98 -17.35 -0.48
C ARG A 868 19.62 -15.98 -1.10
N GLY A 869 20.58 -15.33 -1.77
CA GLY A 869 20.39 -14.10 -2.56
C GLY A 869 20.81 -14.21 -4.04
N HIS A 870 20.85 -13.07 -4.74
CA HIS A 870 21.44 -12.96 -6.09
C HIS A 870 21.97 -11.54 -6.37
N LEU A 871 23.26 -11.33 -6.14
CA LEU A 871 24.00 -10.09 -6.42
C LEU A 871 25.23 -10.48 -7.24
N VAL A 872 25.31 -10.06 -8.51
CA VAL A 872 26.44 -10.38 -9.39
C VAL A 872 27.16 -9.10 -9.77
N TRP A 873 28.46 -9.05 -9.49
CA TRP A 873 29.34 -7.93 -9.80
C TRP A 873 30.59 -8.45 -10.50
N ASN A 874 30.89 -7.95 -11.70
CA ASN A 874 32.01 -8.44 -12.53
C ASN A 874 32.08 -9.98 -12.60
N GLY A 875 30.95 -10.65 -12.85
CA GLY A 875 30.83 -12.11 -12.87
C GLY A 875 30.93 -12.82 -11.50
N LEU A 876 31.49 -12.18 -10.47
CA LEU A 876 31.52 -12.69 -9.10
C LEU A 876 30.14 -12.59 -8.45
N GLN A 877 29.65 -13.71 -7.91
CA GLN A 877 28.43 -13.74 -7.12
C GLN A 877 28.75 -13.33 -5.67
N MET A 878 28.10 -12.27 -5.19
CA MET A 878 28.24 -11.72 -3.83
C MET A 878 26.98 -11.89 -2.97
N GLY A 879 25.87 -12.42 -3.53
CA GLY A 879 24.63 -12.65 -2.78
C GLY A 879 24.83 -13.59 -1.58
N SER A 880 24.13 -13.28 -0.47
CA SER A 880 24.28 -13.98 0.82
C SER A 880 23.91 -15.47 0.78
N GLY A 881 24.33 -16.20 1.81
CA GLY A 881 24.31 -17.65 1.94
C GLY A 881 25.69 -18.22 1.64
N PHE A 882 26.21 -19.04 2.55
CA PHE A 882 27.57 -19.59 2.51
C PHE A 882 27.60 -21.04 2.99
N ASP A 883 26.78 -21.89 2.39
CA ASP A 883 26.72 -23.33 2.69
C ASP A 883 27.41 -24.12 1.55
N LEU A 884 28.49 -24.85 1.83
CA LEU A 884 29.29 -25.52 0.78
C LEU A 884 28.62 -26.79 0.21
N GLU A 885 28.88 -27.05 -1.07
CA GLU A 885 28.50 -28.26 -1.80
C GLU A 885 29.68 -28.76 -2.64
N LEU A 886 30.22 -29.93 -2.29
CA LEU A 886 31.30 -30.63 -2.98
C LEU A 886 30.69 -31.69 -3.90
N ARG A 887 30.85 -31.51 -5.22
CA ARG A 887 30.19 -32.34 -6.24
C ARG A 887 31.17 -33.25 -6.96
N TYR A 888 31.20 -34.52 -6.54
CA TYR A 888 32.01 -35.58 -7.16
C TYR A 888 31.36 -36.19 -8.40
N SER A 889 30.03 -36.17 -8.49
CA SER A 889 29.31 -36.68 -9.66
C SER A 889 27.92 -36.05 -9.81
N LYS A 890 27.14 -36.51 -10.82
CA LYS A 890 25.72 -36.11 -10.95
C LYS A 890 24.84 -36.60 -9.79
N LYS A 891 25.31 -37.52 -8.92
CA LYS A 891 24.53 -38.12 -7.82
C LYS A 891 25.21 -38.05 -6.45
N ILE A 892 26.48 -37.67 -6.38
CA ILE A 892 27.25 -37.59 -5.14
C ILE A 892 27.53 -36.11 -4.87
N LEU A 893 26.85 -35.61 -3.85
CA LEU A 893 26.96 -34.27 -3.30
C LEU A 893 27.30 -34.44 -1.82
N VAL A 894 28.36 -33.78 -1.37
CA VAL A 894 28.84 -33.81 0.02
C VAL A 894 28.84 -32.36 0.54
N ALA A 895 28.57 -32.15 1.83
CA ALA A 895 28.54 -30.81 2.42
C ALA A 895 29.94 -30.38 2.93
N GLY A 896 30.03 -29.15 3.47
CA GLY A 896 31.29 -28.57 3.97
C GLY A 896 31.81 -29.21 5.26
N ASP A 897 30.97 -29.93 5.99
CA ASP A 897 31.34 -30.74 7.15
C ASP A 897 32.45 -31.76 6.81
N ALA A 898 32.42 -32.33 5.60
CA ALA A 898 33.42 -33.28 5.11
C ALA A 898 34.78 -32.67 4.75
N VAL A 899 34.92 -31.34 4.76
CA VAL A 899 36.23 -30.62 4.78
C VAL A 899 36.49 -29.97 6.15
N GLY A 900 35.71 -30.31 7.18
CA GLY A 900 35.88 -29.78 8.54
C GLY A 900 35.41 -28.33 8.73
N LEU A 901 34.54 -27.81 7.86
CA LEU A 901 33.96 -26.47 8.04
C LEU A 901 32.89 -26.50 9.15
N ASN A 902 33.07 -25.67 10.19
CA ASN A 902 32.05 -25.39 11.21
C ASN A 902 31.33 -24.06 10.95
N ASP A 903 30.26 -23.79 11.70
CA ASP A 903 29.47 -22.54 11.57
C ASP A 903 30.26 -21.28 11.97
N ASP A 904 31.24 -21.41 12.87
CA ASP A 904 32.12 -20.31 13.31
C ASP A 904 33.25 -19.98 12.30
N TYR A 905 33.42 -20.76 11.23
CA TYR A 905 34.48 -20.62 10.22
C TYR A 905 35.92 -20.74 10.75
N ASP A 906 36.13 -21.53 11.82
CA ASP A 906 37.45 -21.78 12.39
C ASP A 906 38.31 -22.64 11.45
N LEU A 907 39.63 -22.41 11.47
CA LEU A 907 40.60 -23.16 10.67
C LEU A 907 40.90 -24.53 11.31
N THR A 908 39.98 -25.48 11.16
CA THR A 908 40.15 -26.86 11.61
C THR A 908 41.25 -27.59 10.82
N ALA A 909 41.85 -28.63 11.39
CA ALA A 909 42.93 -29.37 10.71
C ALA A 909 42.53 -29.98 9.35
N PRO A 910 41.31 -30.54 9.16
CA PRO A 910 40.85 -30.95 7.83
C PRO A 910 40.69 -29.78 6.87
N LEU A 911 40.22 -28.62 7.34
CA LEU A 911 40.01 -27.44 6.50
C LEU A 911 41.32 -26.80 6.07
N ALA A 912 42.30 -26.72 6.98
CA ALA A 912 43.67 -26.30 6.68
C ALA A 912 44.28 -27.16 5.57
N ARG A 913 44.18 -28.50 5.69
CA ARG A 913 44.65 -29.44 4.66
C ARG A 913 43.90 -29.29 3.33
N PHE A 914 42.59 -29.02 3.37
CA PHE A 914 41.81 -28.77 2.15
C PHE A 914 42.26 -27.49 1.43
N LEU A 915 42.54 -26.41 2.16
CA LEU A 915 43.06 -25.16 1.58
C LEU A 915 44.50 -25.32 1.07
N GLU A 916 45.37 -26.00 1.82
CA GLU A 916 46.75 -26.36 1.44
C GLU A 916 46.80 -27.14 0.11
N LEU A 917 45.98 -28.20 -0.02
CA LEU A 917 45.86 -29.00 -1.26
C LEU A 917 45.38 -28.21 -2.49
N ASN A 918 44.85 -27.00 -2.30
CA ASN A 918 44.30 -26.17 -3.36
C ASN A 918 44.94 -24.76 -3.39
N GLN A 919 46.08 -24.56 -2.71
CA GLN A 919 46.71 -23.25 -2.50
C GLN A 919 47.02 -22.50 -3.81
N ALA A 920 47.45 -23.21 -4.86
CA ALA A 920 47.73 -22.62 -6.16
C ALA A 920 46.49 -21.96 -6.80
N LEU A 921 45.33 -22.64 -6.77
CA LEU A 921 44.06 -22.11 -7.27
C LEU A 921 43.56 -20.92 -6.44
N ILE A 922 43.87 -20.90 -5.15
CA ILE A 922 43.55 -19.76 -4.26
C ILE A 922 44.42 -18.56 -4.65
N ALA A 923 45.74 -18.75 -4.75
CA ALA A 923 46.69 -17.68 -5.10
C ALA A 923 46.42 -17.07 -6.49
N GLU A 924 46.05 -17.88 -7.49
CA GLU A 924 45.67 -17.41 -8.83
C GLU A 924 44.39 -16.55 -8.81
N ARG A 925 43.37 -16.95 -8.04
CA ARG A 925 42.02 -16.35 -8.13
C ARG A 925 41.71 -15.31 -7.05
N LEU A 926 42.46 -15.25 -5.95
CA LEU A 926 42.20 -14.30 -4.86
C LEU A 926 42.33 -12.83 -5.31
N PRO A 927 43.37 -12.39 -6.05
CA PRO A 927 43.50 -10.99 -6.49
C PRO A 927 42.32 -10.51 -7.36
N TYR A 928 41.78 -11.40 -8.20
CA TYR A 928 40.58 -11.10 -8.99
C TYR A 928 39.35 -10.86 -8.11
N ILE A 929 39.17 -11.67 -7.07
CA ILE A 929 38.04 -11.55 -6.13
C ILE A 929 38.16 -10.29 -5.29
N GLU A 930 39.35 -9.98 -4.80
CA GLU A 930 39.60 -8.80 -3.97
C GLU A 930 39.43 -7.52 -4.78
N GLY A 931 40.02 -7.43 -5.99
CA GLY A 931 39.80 -6.31 -6.91
C GLY A 931 38.34 -6.17 -7.36
N ALA A 932 37.59 -7.26 -7.49
CA ALA A 932 36.15 -7.20 -7.75
C ALA A 932 35.35 -6.64 -6.55
N MET A 933 35.72 -7.00 -5.32
CA MET A 933 35.11 -6.44 -4.10
C MET A 933 35.49 -4.97 -3.89
N GLU A 934 36.74 -4.58 -4.13
CA GLU A 934 37.19 -3.19 -4.02
C GLU A 934 36.47 -2.30 -5.04
N ASN A 935 36.41 -2.73 -6.31
CA ASN A 935 35.66 -2.04 -7.37
C ASN A 935 34.18 -1.85 -6.99
N TYR A 936 33.53 -2.90 -6.43
CA TYR A 936 32.17 -2.82 -5.92
C TYR A 936 31.99 -1.74 -4.83
N ARG A 937 32.90 -1.69 -3.83
CA ARG A 937 32.88 -0.67 -2.76
C ARG A 937 33.14 0.73 -3.31
N HIS A 938 34.16 0.88 -4.14
CA HIS A 938 34.51 2.14 -4.80
C HIS A 938 33.33 2.68 -5.60
N GLN A 939 32.64 1.85 -6.39
CA GLN A 939 31.48 2.26 -7.16
C GLN A 939 30.27 2.60 -6.27
N HIS A 940 30.00 1.83 -5.20
CA HIS A 940 28.97 2.17 -4.21
C HIS A 940 29.20 3.58 -3.63
N ARG A 941 30.42 3.85 -3.16
CA ARG A 941 30.85 5.17 -2.67
C ARG A 941 30.77 6.25 -3.74
N LYS A 942 31.20 5.98 -4.98
CA LYS A 942 31.18 6.94 -6.09
C LYS A 942 29.75 7.40 -6.37
N VAL A 943 28.78 6.49 -6.42
CA VAL A 943 27.36 6.83 -6.60
C VAL A 943 26.81 7.61 -5.40
N GLY A 944 27.11 7.21 -4.16
CA GLY A 944 26.68 7.95 -2.96
C GLY A 944 27.24 9.37 -2.88
N ARG A 945 28.54 9.54 -3.16
CA ARG A 945 29.20 10.86 -3.24
C ARG A 945 28.66 11.69 -4.40
N TRP A 946 28.34 11.09 -5.55
CA TRP A 946 27.74 11.78 -6.69
C TRP A 946 26.34 12.30 -6.37
N LYS A 947 25.47 11.47 -5.77
CA LYS A 947 24.14 11.89 -5.29
C LYS A 947 24.20 13.11 -4.36
N ASN A 948 25.10 13.10 -3.37
CA ASN A 948 25.25 14.21 -2.42
C ASN A 948 25.95 15.45 -3.02
N ARG A 949 26.62 15.33 -4.18
CA ARG A 949 27.16 16.48 -4.94
C ARG A 949 26.11 17.16 -5.81
N VAL A 950 25.15 16.40 -6.36
CA VAL A 950 24.10 16.91 -7.26
C VAL A 950 23.02 17.71 -6.52
N LEU A 951 22.63 17.26 -5.32
CA LEU A 951 21.79 18.02 -4.38
C LEU A 951 22.00 17.49 -2.97
N THR A 952 22.31 18.37 -2.01
CA THR A 952 22.59 17.94 -0.63
C THR A 952 21.34 17.45 0.10
N TYR A 953 21.57 16.75 1.22
CA TYR A 953 20.51 16.42 2.18
C TYR A 953 20.13 17.62 3.07
N LYS A 954 20.93 18.71 3.10
CA LYS A 954 20.57 19.97 3.77
C LYS A 954 19.49 20.74 3.01
N PHE A 955 19.37 20.59 1.69
CA PHE A 955 18.42 21.34 0.86
C PHE A 955 16.98 21.34 1.41
N LEU A 956 16.46 20.19 1.82
CA LEU A 956 15.08 20.12 2.34
C LEU A 956 14.91 20.86 3.67
N SER A 957 15.91 20.85 4.56
CA SER A 957 15.81 21.53 5.86
C SER A 957 16.17 23.01 5.79
N HIS A 958 17.03 23.45 4.86
CA HIS A 958 17.53 24.81 4.78
C HIS A 958 16.75 25.69 3.78
N VAL A 959 16.36 25.15 2.62
CA VAL A 959 15.69 25.89 1.53
C VAL A 959 14.21 25.55 1.43
N TYR A 960 13.88 24.25 1.33
CA TYR A 960 12.50 23.81 1.05
C TYR A 960 11.54 24.04 2.24
N ASN A 961 12.01 23.87 3.48
CA ASN A 961 11.17 24.03 4.66
C ASN A 961 11.16 25.44 5.28
N HIS A 962 11.99 26.37 4.78
CA HIS A 962 12.08 27.74 5.28
C HIS A 962 11.94 28.75 4.13
N PRO A 963 10.74 29.31 3.92
CA PRO A 963 10.56 30.50 3.11
C PRO A 963 11.40 31.63 3.71
N ARG A 964 12.19 32.30 2.86
CA ARG A 964 13.10 33.39 3.20
C ARG A 964 13.19 34.35 2.02
N ASP A 965 13.73 35.53 2.28
CA ASP A 965 14.11 36.46 1.23
C ASP A 965 15.08 35.81 0.21
N PRO A 966 14.82 35.88 -1.11
CA PRO A 966 15.62 35.19 -2.11
C PRO A 966 17.07 35.63 -2.24
N ALA A 967 17.45 36.86 -1.90
CA ALA A 967 18.86 37.24 -1.91
C ALA A 967 19.63 36.46 -0.83
N THR A 968 19.02 36.33 0.36
CA THR A 968 19.57 35.49 1.44
C THR A 968 19.54 33.99 1.09
N LEU A 969 18.53 33.55 0.33
CA LEU A 969 18.36 32.17 -0.10
C LEU A 969 19.37 31.78 -1.18
N ALA A 970 19.61 32.64 -2.16
CA ALA A 970 20.59 32.44 -3.23
C ALA A 970 22.00 32.39 -2.64
N ALA A 971 22.36 33.36 -1.79
CA ALA A 971 23.66 33.38 -1.09
C ALA A 971 23.91 32.09 -0.30
N SER A 972 22.99 31.72 0.61
CA SER A 972 23.14 30.51 1.43
C SER A 972 23.07 29.21 0.60
N SER A 973 22.39 29.21 -0.55
CA SER A 973 22.40 28.05 -1.47
C SER A 973 23.70 27.95 -2.28
N LEU A 974 24.34 29.07 -2.62
CA LEU A 974 25.66 29.09 -3.27
C LEU A 974 26.76 28.56 -2.34
N GLU A 975 26.64 28.76 -1.03
CA GLU A 975 27.55 28.19 -0.03
C GLU A 975 27.35 26.66 0.14
N VAL A 976 26.10 26.21 0.22
CA VAL A 976 25.75 24.81 0.58
C VAL A 976 25.75 23.85 -0.61
N GLU A 977 25.09 24.23 -1.72
CA GLU A 977 24.94 23.35 -2.89
C GLU A 977 26.16 23.43 -3.81
N ARG A 978 26.51 22.31 -4.46
CA ARG A 978 27.74 22.18 -5.26
C ARG A 978 27.51 22.08 -6.77
N ASP A 979 26.33 21.63 -7.19
CA ASP A 979 26.01 21.45 -8.61
C ASP A 979 25.77 22.80 -9.29
N THR A 980 26.47 23.04 -10.40
CA THR A 980 26.35 24.30 -11.15
C THR A 980 24.95 24.54 -11.68
N ARG A 981 24.17 23.48 -12.00
CA ARG A 981 22.78 23.61 -12.47
C ARG A 981 21.85 24.05 -11.35
N VAL A 982 22.08 23.59 -10.11
CA VAL A 982 21.29 24.04 -8.95
C VAL A 982 21.61 25.50 -8.62
N ARG A 983 22.90 25.88 -8.63
CA ARG A 983 23.33 27.27 -8.43
C ARG A 983 22.76 28.19 -9.52
N HIS A 984 22.87 27.79 -10.79
CA HIS A 984 22.34 28.51 -11.95
C HIS A 984 20.82 28.63 -11.89
N LEU A 985 20.10 27.55 -11.57
CA LEU A 985 18.64 27.55 -11.44
C LEU A 985 18.16 28.56 -10.38
N LEU A 986 18.79 28.57 -9.21
CA LEU A 986 18.40 29.46 -8.11
C LEU A 986 18.73 30.93 -8.38
N ALA A 987 19.85 31.22 -9.07
CA ALA A 987 20.20 32.57 -9.48
C ALA A 987 19.31 33.09 -10.63
N THR A 988 19.23 32.34 -11.74
CA THR A 988 18.47 32.73 -12.94
C THR A 988 16.95 32.79 -12.69
N CYS A 989 16.44 32.08 -11.69
CA CYS A 989 15.04 32.13 -11.27
C CYS A 989 14.82 32.92 -9.96
N GLU A 990 15.69 33.86 -9.59
CA GLU A 990 15.51 34.69 -8.39
C GLU A 990 14.14 35.39 -8.39
N THR A 991 13.71 35.99 -9.51
CA THR A 991 12.39 36.65 -9.64
C THR A 991 11.20 35.71 -9.41
N VAL A 992 11.36 34.42 -9.69
CA VAL A 992 10.35 33.37 -9.42
C VAL A 992 10.29 33.09 -7.92
N LEU A 993 11.44 33.03 -7.26
CA LEU A 993 11.56 32.85 -5.82
C LEU A 993 11.05 34.09 -5.05
N GLN A 994 11.32 35.31 -5.54
CA GLN A 994 10.78 36.57 -5.02
C GLN A 994 9.26 36.57 -5.09
N LEU A 995 8.69 36.22 -6.24
CA LEU A 995 7.24 36.19 -6.41
C LEU A 995 6.58 35.09 -5.57
N ALA A 996 7.20 33.92 -5.41
CA ALA A 996 6.74 32.87 -4.50
C ALA A 996 6.82 33.28 -3.02
N HIS A 997 7.91 33.96 -2.61
CA HIS A 997 8.06 34.49 -1.25
C HIS A 997 7.04 35.58 -0.95
N HIS A 998 6.86 36.55 -1.85
CA HIS A 998 5.89 37.64 -1.69
C HIS A 998 4.44 37.13 -1.65
N ARG A 999 4.07 36.18 -2.51
CA ARG A 999 2.75 35.50 -2.45
C ARG A 999 2.53 34.83 -1.10
N TRP A 1000 3.53 34.08 -0.60
CA TRP A 1000 3.43 33.40 0.69
C TRP A 1000 3.33 34.40 1.86
N ALA A 1001 4.22 35.38 1.92
CA ALA A 1001 4.27 36.39 2.98
C ALA A 1001 3.00 37.26 3.00
N PHE A 1002 2.45 37.62 1.84
CA PHE A 1002 1.18 38.35 1.74
C PHE A 1002 0.00 37.53 2.28
N VAL A 1003 -0.10 36.25 1.91
CA VAL A 1003 -1.17 35.35 2.38
C VAL A 1003 -1.04 35.10 3.90
N SER A 1004 0.17 34.79 4.37
CA SER A 1004 0.44 34.55 5.81
C SER A 1004 0.37 35.80 6.69
N ARG A 1005 0.11 37.00 6.14
CA ARG A 1005 0.09 38.27 6.89
C ARG A 1005 -1.06 38.40 7.91
N SER A 1006 -2.12 37.59 7.80
CA SER A 1006 -3.20 37.52 8.82
C SER A 1006 -3.99 36.21 8.70
N GLU A 1007 -4.56 35.72 9.81
CA GLU A 1007 -5.36 34.47 9.82
C GLU A 1007 -6.49 34.49 8.78
N ALA A 1008 -7.15 35.64 8.61
CA ALA A 1008 -8.21 35.81 7.62
C ALA A 1008 -7.72 35.66 6.17
N ARG A 1009 -6.52 36.16 5.83
CA ARG A 1009 -5.91 35.95 4.50
C ARG A 1009 -5.48 34.49 4.33
N THR A 1010 -4.83 33.90 5.34
CA THR A 1010 -4.44 32.48 5.34
C THR A 1010 -5.65 31.59 5.09
N TRP A 1011 -6.72 31.77 5.86
CA TRP A 1011 -7.94 30.96 5.73
C TRP A 1011 -8.63 31.15 4.37
N TRP A 1012 -8.77 32.40 3.92
CA TRP A 1012 -9.40 32.71 2.64
C TRP A 1012 -8.64 32.09 1.46
N TYR A 1013 -7.31 32.19 1.44
CA TYR A 1013 -6.47 31.52 0.43
C TYR A 1013 -6.70 30.00 0.43
N LEU A 1014 -6.64 29.36 1.62
CA LEU A 1014 -6.82 27.92 1.75
C LEU A 1014 -8.21 27.45 1.32
N PHE A 1015 -9.26 28.25 1.56
CA PHE A 1015 -10.61 27.97 1.09
C PHE A 1015 -10.69 27.94 -0.45
N TRP A 1016 -10.20 28.99 -1.13
CA TRP A 1016 -10.30 29.09 -2.59
C TRP A 1016 -9.34 28.15 -3.32
N ASP A 1017 -8.14 27.93 -2.78
CA ASP A 1017 -7.20 26.93 -3.29
C ASP A 1017 -7.77 25.51 -3.19
N ASP A 1018 -8.26 25.10 -2.01
CA ASP A 1018 -8.81 23.75 -1.83
C ASP A 1018 -10.10 23.54 -2.65
N LEU A 1019 -10.94 24.58 -2.78
CA LEU A 1019 -12.09 24.59 -3.67
C LEU A 1019 -11.68 24.32 -5.12
N TRP A 1020 -10.65 25.01 -5.63
CA TRP A 1020 -10.16 24.85 -6.99
C TRP A 1020 -9.68 23.42 -7.24
N ARG A 1021 -8.75 22.93 -6.42
CA ARG A 1021 -8.09 21.61 -6.59
C ARG A 1021 -9.06 20.42 -6.55
N ARG A 1022 -10.28 20.62 -6.02
CA ARG A 1022 -11.29 19.57 -5.77
C ARG A 1022 -12.57 19.68 -6.60
N ASN A 1023 -12.79 20.79 -7.33
CA ASN A 1023 -14.07 21.03 -8.00
C ASN A 1023 -13.96 21.61 -9.42
N HIS A 1024 -12.81 22.14 -9.86
CA HIS A 1024 -12.67 22.82 -11.15
C HIS A 1024 -13.03 21.95 -12.38
N ASP A 1025 -12.84 20.63 -12.28
CA ASP A 1025 -13.15 19.66 -13.34
C ASP A 1025 -14.67 19.42 -13.49
N THR A 1026 -15.39 19.45 -12.35
CA THR A 1026 -16.82 19.14 -12.27
C THR A 1026 -17.72 20.36 -12.49
N THR A 1027 -17.27 21.55 -12.07
CA THR A 1027 -18.01 22.82 -12.12
C THR A 1027 -17.56 23.70 -13.30
N PRO A 1028 -18.33 23.81 -14.40
CA PRO A 1028 -17.89 24.48 -15.63
C PRO A 1028 -17.57 25.97 -15.47
N GLY A 1029 -18.23 26.67 -14.54
CA GLY A 1029 -17.98 28.09 -14.27
C GLY A 1029 -16.59 28.35 -13.70
N LEU A 1030 -16.07 27.47 -12.82
CA LEU A 1030 -14.70 27.58 -12.33
C LEU A 1030 -13.71 27.43 -13.49
N LYS A 1031 -13.85 26.37 -14.30
CA LYS A 1031 -12.97 26.13 -15.45
C LYS A 1031 -13.01 27.25 -16.51
N ARG A 1032 -14.18 27.87 -16.74
CA ARG A 1032 -14.32 29.00 -17.67
C ARG A 1032 -13.60 30.26 -17.18
N HIS A 1033 -13.67 30.54 -15.88
CA HIS A 1033 -13.08 31.73 -15.26
C HIS A 1033 -11.81 31.37 -14.47
N ALA A 1034 -10.94 30.55 -15.06
CA ALA A 1034 -9.77 29.99 -14.38
C ALA A 1034 -8.81 31.05 -13.82
N THR A 1035 -8.64 32.17 -14.53
CA THR A 1035 -7.87 33.37 -14.13
C THR A 1035 -8.33 33.98 -12.80
N ASP A 1036 -9.59 33.74 -12.42
CA ASP A 1036 -10.27 34.42 -11.32
C ASP A 1036 -10.39 33.52 -10.08
N PHE A 1037 -10.13 32.21 -10.24
CA PHE A 1037 -10.29 31.20 -9.19
C PHE A 1037 -9.05 30.34 -8.94
N ASN A 1038 -8.22 30.07 -9.95
CA ASN A 1038 -7.01 29.26 -9.79
C ASN A 1038 -5.92 30.10 -9.09
N PRO A 1039 -5.43 29.73 -7.89
CA PRO A 1039 -4.40 30.49 -7.16
C PRO A 1039 -3.07 30.66 -7.88
N HIS A 1040 -2.84 29.95 -8.99
CA HIS A 1040 -1.68 30.17 -9.84
C HIS A 1040 -1.74 31.48 -10.66
N TYR A 1041 -2.85 32.23 -10.66
CA TYR A 1041 -2.93 33.56 -11.28
C TYR A 1041 -2.94 34.69 -10.23
N PRO A 1042 -2.32 35.86 -10.50
CA PRO A 1042 -2.36 37.02 -9.61
C PRO A 1042 -3.78 37.60 -9.45
N THR A 1043 -4.60 37.48 -10.49
CA THR A 1043 -6.01 37.92 -10.52
C THR A 1043 -6.97 37.00 -9.75
N SER A 1044 -6.47 35.92 -9.12
CA SER A 1044 -7.32 34.97 -8.41
C SER A 1044 -7.89 35.56 -7.12
N ILE A 1045 -9.19 35.35 -6.90
CA ILE A 1045 -9.88 35.74 -5.68
C ILE A 1045 -9.23 35.17 -4.41
N ALA A 1046 -8.45 34.09 -4.51
CA ALA A 1046 -7.69 33.52 -3.39
C ALA A 1046 -6.76 34.53 -2.68
N TYR A 1047 -6.33 35.61 -3.36
CA TYR A 1047 -5.51 36.68 -2.77
C TYR A 1047 -6.31 37.89 -2.27
N THR A 1048 -7.60 38.01 -2.59
CA THR A 1048 -8.42 39.19 -2.26
C THR A 1048 -9.65 38.82 -1.44
N PRO A 1049 -9.60 38.90 -0.09
CA PRO A 1049 -10.77 38.77 0.76
C PRO A 1049 -11.81 39.85 0.45
N LEU A 1050 -13.00 39.44 0.00
CA LEU A 1050 -14.06 40.36 -0.42
C LEU A 1050 -15.16 40.52 0.66
N PRO A 1051 -15.74 41.72 0.83
CA PRO A 1051 -17.00 41.92 1.53
C PRO A 1051 -18.16 41.10 0.91
N ARG A 1052 -19.18 40.77 1.69
CA ARG A 1052 -20.27 39.86 1.29
C ARG A 1052 -20.98 40.28 0.00
N ALA A 1053 -21.34 41.56 -0.11
CA ALA A 1053 -22.01 42.08 -1.30
C ALA A 1053 -21.12 42.08 -2.56
N ALA A 1054 -19.80 42.22 -2.39
CA ALA A 1054 -18.84 42.15 -3.49
C ALA A 1054 -18.66 40.70 -3.98
N LEU A 1055 -18.56 39.72 -3.07
CA LEU A 1055 -18.48 38.31 -3.46
C LEU A 1055 -19.76 37.82 -4.16
N GLU A 1056 -20.95 38.18 -3.69
CA GLU A 1056 -22.19 37.82 -4.36
C GLU A 1056 -22.26 38.36 -5.79
N SER A 1057 -21.85 39.62 -5.99
CA SER A 1057 -21.76 40.23 -7.33
C SER A 1057 -20.73 39.52 -8.22
N PHE A 1058 -19.54 39.24 -7.69
CA PHE A 1058 -18.45 38.53 -8.38
C PHE A 1058 -18.88 37.13 -8.85
N LEU A 1059 -19.57 36.37 -7.98
CA LEU A 1059 -20.06 35.03 -8.30
C LEU A 1059 -21.29 35.04 -9.22
N ALA A 1060 -22.15 36.06 -9.13
CA ALA A 1060 -23.29 36.23 -10.03
C ALA A 1060 -22.83 36.52 -11.47
N GLN A 1061 -21.88 37.44 -11.66
CA GLN A 1061 -21.26 37.75 -12.95
C GLN A 1061 -20.66 36.51 -13.65
N ARG A 1062 -20.19 35.53 -12.85
CA ARG A 1062 -19.55 34.29 -13.31
C ARG A 1062 -20.52 33.10 -13.40
N GLY A 1063 -21.82 33.33 -13.19
CA GLY A 1063 -22.87 32.31 -13.29
C GLY A 1063 -22.82 31.22 -12.21
N LEU A 1064 -22.14 31.48 -11.08
CA LEU A 1064 -21.90 30.50 -10.01
C LEU A 1064 -22.86 30.65 -8.81
N PHE A 1065 -23.46 31.84 -8.67
CA PHE A 1065 -24.42 32.21 -7.62
C PHE A 1065 -25.71 32.79 -8.24
N SER A 1066 -26.84 32.62 -7.56
CA SER A 1066 -28.12 33.29 -7.92
C SER A 1066 -28.92 33.63 -6.66
N LYS A 1067 -29.61 34.78 -6.67
CA LYS A 1067 -30.43 35.24 -5.54
C LYS A 1067 -31.77 34.51 -5.41
N THR A 1068 -32.28 33.96 -6.51
CA THR A 1068 -33.59 33.26 -6.60
C THR A 1068 -33.45 31.74 -6.50
N GLY A 1069 -32.40 31.23 -5.84
CA GLY A 1069 -32.22 29.80 -5.57
C GLY A 1069 -32.11 28.91 -6.82
N ALA A 1070 -31.86 29.48 -8.01
CA ALA A 1070 -32.02 28.82 -9.30
C ALA A 1070 -31.28 27.48 -9.35
N TRP A 1071 -32.00 26.42 -9.73
CA TRP A 1071 -31.63 25.02 -9.46
C TRP A 1071 -30.17 24.72 -9.83
N SER A 1072 -29.71 25.18 -10.99
CA SER A 1072 -28.37 24.99 -11.54
C SER A 1072 -27.18 25.52 -10.72
N THR A 1073 -27.37 26.45 -9.78
CA THR A 1073 -26.26 27.12 -9.08
C THR A 1073 -25.64 26.30 -7.94
N PHE A 1074 -24.30 26.40 -7.83
CA PHE A 1074 -23.47 25.70 -6.84
C PHE A 1074 -23.35 26.51 -5.53
N PHE A 1075 -23.08 27.80 -5.61
CA PHE A 1075 -23.05 28.66 -4.42
C PHE A 1075 -24.47 29.07 -4.03
N THR A 1076 -24.81 28.85 -2.77
CA THR A 1076 -26.11 29.23 -2.19
C THR A 1076 -25.91 30.33 -1.13
N PRO A 1077 -26.92 31.19 -0.88
CA PRO A 1077 -26.90 32.14 0.23
C PRO A 1077 -26.44 31.53 1.57
N GLY A 1078 -26.96 30.34 1.94
CA GLY A 1078 -26.56 29.65 3.16
C GLY A 1078 -25.14 29.06 3.17
N PHE A 1079 -24.61 28.63 2.03
CA PHE A 1079 -23.20 28.21 1.95
C PHE A 1079 -22.25 29.42 2.09
N LEU A 1080 -22.62 30.56 1.50
CA LEU A 1080 -21.92 31.82 1.76
C LEU A 1080 -22.07 32.27 3.22
N ASN A 1081 -23.21 32.02 3.89
CA ASN A 1081 -23.34 32.28 5.33
C ASN A 1081 -22.33 31.44 6.15
N LYS A 1082 -22.09 30.16 5.82
CA LYS A 1082 -21.02 29.34 6.44
C LYS A 1082 -19.63 29.95 6.22
N LEU A 1083 -19.36 30.47 5.02
CA LEU A 1083 -18.09 31.13 4.66
C LEU A 1083 -17.85 32.37 5.53
N TYR A 1084 -18.79 33.31 5.57
CA TYR A 1084 -18.61 34.56 6.32
C TYR A 1084 -18.65 34.38 7.84
N LEU A 1085 -19.37 33.37 8.35
CA LEU A 1085 -19.29 32.97 9.76
C LEU A 1085 -17.87 32.51 10.14
N ARG A 1086 -17.27 31.62 9.33
CA ARG A 1086 -15.90 31.14 9.60
C ARG A 1086 -14.85 32.24 9.49
N LEU A 1087 -15.06 33.18 8.55
CA LEU A 1087 -14.23 34.37 8.37
C LEU A 1087 -14.38 35.36 9.55
N ASN A 1088 -15.59 35.51 10.10
CA ASN A 1088 -15.82 36.32 11.30
C ASN A 1088 -15.06 35.76 12.51
N ASP A 1089 -15.05 34.43 12.72
CA ASP A 1089 -14.21 33.79 13.73
C ASP A 1089 -12.71 34.10 13.52
N THR A 1090 -12.18 34.05 12.29
CA THR A 1090 -10.75 34.37 12.05
C THR A 1090 -10.37 35.83 12.30
N VAL A 1091 -11.33 36.75 12.37
CA VAL A 1091 -11.09 38.20 12.55
C VAL A 1091 -11.42 38.66 13.97
N PHE A 1092 -12.45 38.09 14.60
CA PHE A 1092 -13.03 38.58 15.86
C PHE A 1092 -13.07 37.53 17.00
N ARG A 1093 -12.26 36.46 16.91
CA ARG A 1093 -12.12 35.44 17.98
C ARG A 1093 -11.96 36.07 19.36
N SER A 1094 -12.66 35.52 20.35
CA SER A 1094 -12.61 35.94 21.75
C SER A 1094 -12.89 37.45 21.99
N SER A 1095 -13.68 38.07 21.12
CA SER A 1095 -14.19 39.44 21.29
C SER A 1095 -15.72 39.46 21.31
N SER A 1096 -16.33 40.55 21.80
CA SER A 1096 -17.79 40.77 21.78
C SER A 1096 -18.40 40.90 20.36
N ARG A 1097 -17.60 40.68 19.31
CA ARG A 1097 -17.99 40.69 17.89
C ARG A 1097 -17.87 39.30 17.25
N ALA A 1098 -17.52 38.28 18.03
CA ALA A 1098 -17.62 36.88 17.63
C ALA A 1098 -19.09 36.50 17.41
N ILE A 1099 -19.33 35.40 16.67
CA ILE A 1099 -20.66 34.81 16.58
C ILE A 1099 -20.73 33.71 17.64
N LEU A 1100 -21.64 33.86 18.58
CA LEU A 1100 -21.85 32.90 19.66
C LEU A 1100 -22.77 31.76 19.20
N PHE A 1101 -22.56 30.61 19.82
CA PHE A 1101 -23.23 29.35 19.51
C PHE A 1101 -23.86 28.75 20.75
N HIS A 1102 -25.05 28.18 20.57
CA HIS A 1102 -25.72 27.34 21.55
C HIS A 1102 -25.69 25.88 21.07
N ILE A 1103 -25.37 24.92 21.96
CA ILE A 1103 -25.36 23.48 21.63
C ILE A 1103 -26.72 22.87 21.97
N GLY A 1104 -27.36 22.21 21.00
CA GLY A 1104 -28.70 21.65 21.14
C GLY A 1104 -29.71 22.69 21.60
N ASN A 1105 -30.33 22.46 22.76
CA ASN A 1105 -31.25 23.41 23.40
C ASN A 1105 -30.64 24.07 24.66
N GLY A 1106 -29.32 24.04 24.82
CA GLY A 1106 -28.64 24.66 25.98
C GLY A 1106 -28.68 26.19 25.92
N SER A 1107 -28.86 26.85 27.07
CA SER A 1107 -28.84 28.32 27.19
C SER A 1107 -27.45 28.90 27.46
N THR A 1108 -26.39 28.14 27.17
CA THR A 1108 -24.99 28.53 27.32
C THR A 1108 -24.41 29.02 26.00
N GLU A 1109 -24.27 30.35 25.89
CA GLU A 1109 -23.50 31.03 24.85
C GLU A 1109 -22.04 30.54 24.87
N ARG A 1110 -21.50 30.15 23.71
CA ARG A 1110 -20.14 29.58 23.56
C ARG A 1110 -19.47 30.04 22.28
N ASP A 1111 -18.14 30.15 22.28
CA ASP A 1111 -17.37 30.40 21.06
C ASP A 1111 -17.13 29.10 20.24
N MET A 1112 -16.64 29.27 19.01
CA MET A 1112 -16.46 28.13 18.08
C MET A 1112 -15.39 27.12 18.56
N MET A 1113 -14.40 27.57 19.34
CA MET A 1113 -13.37 26.72 19.95
C MET A 1113 -13.92 25.98 21.17
N GLU A 1114 -14.78 26.61 21.97
CA GLU A 1114 -15.49 25.97 23.09
C GLU A 1114 -16.43 24.86 22.61
N VAL A 1115 -17.18 25.08 21.53
CA VAL A 1115 -17.96 24.03 20.87
C VAL A 1115 -17.06 22.88 20.35
N ASP A 1116 -15.86 23.19 19.86
CA ASP A 1116 -14.85 22.19 19.45
C ASP A 1116 -14.15 21.50 20.65
N LEU A 1117 -14.20 22.09 21.85
CA LEU A 1117 -13.72 21.53 23.12
C LEU A 1117 -14.75 20.60 23.77
N GLU A 1118 -16.02 20.99 23.81
CA GLU A 1118 -17.06 20.24 24.52
C GLU A 1118 -17.51 18.99 23.76
N THR A 1119 -17.71 19.10 22.43
CA THR A 1119 -18.15 17.96 21.60
C THR A 1119 -17.04 16.92 21.32
N ARG A 1120 -16.01 16.82 22.19
CA ARG A 1120 -14.77 16.04 22.00
C ARG A 1120 -14.90 14.53 22.26
N ILE A 1121 -16.07 14.02 22.63
CA ILE A 1121 -16.25 12.61 22.99
C ILE A 1121 -16.08 11.69 21.77
N GLY A 1122 -14.81 11.33 21.48
CA GLY A 1122 -14.42 10.22 20.60
C GLY A 1122 -13.86 10.56 19.22
N GLN A 1123 -13.65 11.83 18.83
CA GLN A 1123 -13.13 12.16 17.47
C GLN A 1123 -12.11 13.30 17.43
N VAL A 1124 -11.05 13.09 16.63
CA VAL A 1124 -10.01 14.08 16.32
C VAL A 1124 -10.47 14.94 15.12
N SER A 1125 -10.50 16.26 15.27
CA SER A 1125 -11.00 17.19 14.23
C SER A 1125 -10.18 17.18 12.94
N THR A 1126 -8.88 16.85 13.00
CA THR A 1126 -8.01 16.69 11.83
C THR A 1126 -8.10 15.26 11.27
N ILE A 1127 -9.16 14.96 10.51
CA ILE A 1127 -9.38 13.65 9.88
C ILE A 1127 -8.39 13.39 8.72
N GLY A 1128 -7.15 13.06 9.06
CA GLY A 1128 -6.14 12.51 8.15
C GLY A 1128 -5.54 13.48 7.12
N THR A 1129 -5.76 14.79 7.26
CA THR A 1129 -5.48 15.80 6.23
C THR A 1129 -4.03 16.30 6.28
N GLY A 1130 -3.06 15.38 6.19
CA GLY A 1130 -1.62 15.60 6.39
C GLY A 1130 -1.00 16.73 5.56
N ALA A 1131 -1.07 17.96 6.09
CA ALA A 1131 -0.84 19.23 5.38
C ALA A 1131 -1.71 19.48 4.13
N GLY A 1132 -2.74 18.65 3.90
CA GLY A 1132 -3.46 18.59 2.62
C GLY A 1132 -2.64 17.92 1.51
N THR A 1133 -3.29 17.54 0.42
CA THR A 1133 -2.61 16.99 -0.78
C THR A 1133 -2.18 18.12 -1.72
N ASP A 1134 -0.94 18.11 -2.21
CA ASP A 1134 -0.48 19.06 -3.24
C ASP A 1134 -1.19 18.88 -4.57
N HIS A 1135 -1.63 17.65 -4.85
CA HIS A 1135 -2.04 17.26 -6.19
C HIS A 1135 -3.53 17.53 -6.41
N ASP A 1136 -3.84 18.14 -7.57
CA ASP A 1136 -5.19 18.26 -8.12
C ASP A 1136 -5.85 16.88 -8.20
N ASP A 1137 -7.04 16.75 -7.62
CA ASP A 1137 -7.62 15.44 -7.35
C ASP A 1137 -9.13 15.44 -7.58
N SER A 1138 -9.44 15.19 -8.85
CA SER A 1138 -10.77 15.14 -9.51
C SER A 1138 -11.67 14.00 -9.05
N TRP A 1139 -11.15 12.90 -8.48
CA TRP A 1139 -12.00 11.75 -8.16
C TRP A 1139 -12.73 11.91 -6.83
N ILE A 1140 -13.98 11.47 -6.82
CA ILE A 1140 -14.94 11.72 -5.73
C ILE A 1140 -14.63 10.76 -4.59
N ARG A 1141 -13.77 11.19 -3.67
CA ARG A 1141 -13.39 10.38 -2.51
C ARG A 1141 -14.59 10.13 -1.60
N THR A 1142 -14.94 8.86 -1.42
CA THR A 1142 -15.92 8.45 -0.41
C THR A 1142 -15.26 8.56 0.96
N ARG A 1143 -15.82 9.39 1.85
CA ARG A 1143 -15.25 9.67 3.18
C ARG A 1143 -16.33 9.90 4.23
N PRO A 1144 -16.04 9.74 5.53
CA PRO A 1144 -16.89 10.32 6.55
C PRO A 1144 -17.02 11.84 6.37
N ASN A 1145 -18.13 12.41 6.85
CA ASN A 1145 -18.23 13.86 7.08
C ASN A 1145 -17.07 14.32 7.96
N TYR A 1146 -16.55 15.53 7.70
CA TYR A 1146 -15.75 16.22 8.69
C TYR A 1146 -16.59 16.67 9.88
N ARG A 1147 -15.95 16.95 11.01
CA ARG A 1147 -16.64 17.27 12.27
C ARG A 1147 -17.52 18.52 12.11
N TRP A 1148 -16.98 19.58 11.52
CA TRP A 1148 -17.71 20.83 11.33
C TRP A 1148 -18.68 20.82 10.13
N GLU A 1149 -18.48 19.93 9.15
CA GLU A 1149 -19.52 19.60 8.16
C GLU A 1149 -20.76 18.97 8.84
N GLY A 1150 -20.55 18.15 9.89
CA GLY A 1150 -21.62 17.57 10.72
C GLY A 1150 -22.33 18.61 11.59
N ILE A 1151 -21.58 19.26 12.50
CA ILE A 1151 -22.10 20.21 13.50
C ILE A 1151 -22.95 21.31 12.85
N LEU A 1152 -22.44 21.95 11.78
CA LEU A 1152 -23.14 23.03 11.06
C LEU A 1152 -24.29 22.53 10.14
N SER A 1153 -24.69 21.26 10.25
CA SER A 1153 -25.73 20.64 9.43
C SER A 1153 -26.66 19.71 10.24
N ASP A 1154 -26.45 19.61 11.55
CA ASP A 1154 -27.30 18.85 12.48
C ASP A 1154 -28.34 19.78 13.12
N PRO A 1155 -29.63 19.39 13.16
CA PRO A 1155 -30.64 20.19 13.83
C PRO A 1155 -30.40 20.14 15.36
N PRO A 1156 -30.60 21.27 16.08
CA PRO A 1156 -30.54 21.26 17.54
C PRO A 1156 -31.58 20.28 18.11
N THR A 1157 -31.14 19.31 18.91
CA THR A 1157 -32.03 18.34 19.59
C THR A 1157 -31.56 18.03 21.01
N ALA A 1158 -32.51 17.77 21.91
CA ALA A 1158 -32.26 17.61 23.35
C ALA A 1158 -32.46 16.16 23.85
N GLY A 1159 -32.09 15.14 23.05
CA GLY A 1159 -32.42 13.75 23.39
C GLY A 1159 -31.54 12.68 22.73
N LYS A 1160 -31.36 11.57 23.44
CA LYS A 1160 -30.49 10.43 23.04
C LYS A 1160 -30.97 9.77 21.73
N TRP A 1161 -30.40 10.19 20.60
CA TRP A 1161 -30.66 9.59 19.29
C TRP A 1161 -30.28 8.11 19.24
N ARG A 1162 -31.24 7.24 18.90
CA ARG A 1162 -30.94 5.84 18.54
C ARG A 1162 -30.05 5.84 17.29
N ARG A 1163 -28.96 5.04 17.30
CA ARG A 1163 -28.08 4.81 16.14
C ARG A 1163 -28.91 4.35 14.93
N ARG A 1164 -29.12 5.24 13.95
CA ARG A 1164 -29.74 4.84 12.67
C ARG A 1164 -28.77 3.92 11.92
N TRP A 1165 -29.08 2.63 11.87
CA TRP A 1165 -28.33 1.62 11.08
C TRP A 1165 -28.15 2.06 9.61
N PHE A 1166 -29.19 2.70 9.06
CA PHE A 1166 -29.21 3.30 7.72
C PHE A 1166 -28.33 4.55 7.52
N SER A 1167 -27.57 5.01 8.52
CA SER A 1167 -26.67 6.19 8.42
C SER A 1167 -25.57 6.07 7.35
N LYS A 1168 -25.32 4.85 6.85
CA LYS A 1168 -24.41 4.56 5.73
C LYS A 1168 -25.12 4.31 4.39
N MET A 1169 -26.46 4.24 4.34
CA MET A 1169 -27.18 3.86 3.11
C MET A 1169 -26.87 4.78 1.91
N GLY A 1170 -26.71 6.09 2.13
CA GLY A 1170 -26.37 7.02 1.06
C GLY A 1170 -25.05 6.66 0.36
N ALA A 1171 -24.02 6.26 1.11
CA ALA A 1171 -22.75 5.82 0.56
C ALA A 1171 -22.78 4.37 0.04
N TRP A 1172 -23.53 3.48 0.68
CA TRP A 1172 -23.74 2.10 0.23
C TRP A 1172 -24.47 2.02 -1.11
N LEU A 1173 -25.45 2.90 -1.34
CA LEU A 1173 -26.14 3.05 -2.63
C LEU A 1173 -25.37 3.97 -3.60
N GLY A 1174 -24.20 4.49 -3.23
CA GLY A 1174 -23.42 5.43 -4.05
C GLY A 1174 -24.04 6.82 -4.22
N LEU A 1175 -25.26 7.05 -3.72
CA LEU A 1175 -26.02 8.30 -3.80
C LEU A 1175 -25.30 9.49 -3.14
N THR A 1176 -24.53 9.25 -2.07
CA THR A 1176 -23.69 10.25 -1.41
C THR A 1176 -22.31 9.68 -1.10
N PRO A 1177 -21.20 10.26 -1.58
CA PRO A 1177 -19.86 9.81 -1.19
C PRO A 1177 -19.57 10.04 0.30
N LEU A 1178 -20.36 10.89 0.95
CA LEU A 1178 -20.37 11.14 2.38
C LEU A 1178 -21.20 10.11 3.14
N TRP A 1179 -20.70 9.69 4.31
CA TRP A 1179 -21.48 9.00 5.33
C TRP A 1179 -21.22 9.59 6.72
N ARG A 1180 -22.16 9.39 7.65
CA ARG A 1180 -22.01 9.79 9.06
C ARG A 1180 -21.28 8.70 9.84
N SER A 1181 -20.20 9.05 10.53
CA SER A 1181 -19.45 8.16 11.43
C SER A 1181 -19.62 8.61 12.88
N GLY A 1182 -20.32 7.81 13.68
CA GLY A 1182 -20.62 8.11 15.09
C GLY A 1182 -22.10 8.36 15.33
N THR A 1183 -22.41 8.92 16.51
CA THR A 1183 -23.70 9.58 16.76
C THR A 1183 -23.77 10.89 15.97
N PRO A 1184 -24.99 11.40 15.64
CA PRO A 1184 -25.15 12.82 15.31
C PRO A 1184 -24.58 13.69 16.43
N SER A 1185 -24.17 14.91 16.11
CA SER A 1185 -24.00 15.94 17.14
C SER A 1185 -25.37 16.42 17.62
N ASP A 1186 -25.44 17.04 18.80
CA ASP A 1186 -26.68 17.61 19.32
C ASP A 1186 -27.16 18.85 18.52
N GLY A 1187 -26.40 19.27 17.49
CA GLY A 1187 -26.64 20.44 16.65
C GLY A 1187 -26.19 21.75 17.29
N VAL A 1188 -26.14 22.83 16.50
CA VAL A 1188 -25.92 24.19 17.01
C VAL A 1188 -26.93 25.19 16.47
N SER A 1189 -27.25 26.19 17.28
CA SER A 1189 -27.94 27.43 16.92
C SER A 1189 -27.02 28.64 17.17
N LEU A 1190 -27.37 29.79 16.57
CA LEU A 1190 -26.54 30.99 16.50
C LEU A 1190 -27.29 32.23 16.97
N ASP A 1191 -26.56 33.17 17.57
CA ASP A 1191 -27.12 34.41 18.12
C ASP A 1191 -27.25 35.52 17.08
N VAL A 1192 -28.16 35.26 16.14
CA VAL A 1192 -28.56 36.15 15.06
C VAL A 1192 -30.06 36.41 15.10
N ARG A 1193 -30.46 37.66 14.85
CA ARG A 1193 -31.85 38.08 14.64
C ARG A 1193 -32.14 38.32 13.16
N LEU A 1194 -33.39 38.11 12.73
CA LEU A 1194 -33.80 38.34 11.34
C LEU A 1194 -34.38 39.75 11.20
N GLU A 1195 -33.63 40.65 10.56
CA GLU A 1195 -34.04 42.05 10.33
C GLU A 1195 -33.98 42.39 8.84
N HIS A 1196 -35.04 43.03 8.32
CA HIS A 1196 -35.10 43.49 6.93
C HIS A 1196 -34.74 42.41 5.87
N GLY A 1197 -35.06 41.14 6.16
CA GLY A 1197 -34.72 40.00 5.30
C GLY A 1197 -33.25 39.59 5.32
N ARG A 1198 -32.51 39.87 6.40
CA ARG A 1198 -31.09 39.50 6.62
C ARG A 1198 -30.87 38.99 8.04
N PHE A 1199 -29.90 38.09 8.25
CA PHE A 1199 -29.46 37.76 9.60
C PHE A 1199 -28.45 38.80 10.09
N VAL A 1200 -28.68 39.37 11.27
CA VAL A 1200 -27.85 40.38 11.92
C VAL A 1200 -27.44 39.85 13.30
N LEU A 1201 -26.22 40.13 13.76
CA LEU A 1201 -25.79 39.73 15.10
C LEU A 1201 -26.56 40.48 16.19
N ILE A 1202 -26.75 39.83 17.33
CA ILE A 1202 -27.31 40.46 18.52
C ILE A 1202 -26.17 41.21 19.24
N ASP A 1203 -25.91 42.46 18.82
CA ASP A 1203 -24.95 43.33 19.50
C ASP A 1203 -25.43 43.66 20.92
N SER A 1204 -24.54 43.55 21.91
CA SER A 1204 -24.86 43.76 23.33
C SER A 1204 -24.88 45.24 23.75
N ASP A 1205 -24.35 46.15 22.92
CA ASP A 1205 -24.24 47.59 23.22
C ASP A 1205 -25.53 48.39 22.91
N ASP A 1206 -26.33 48.02 21.90
CA ASP A 1206 -27.49 48.80 21.40
C ASP A 1206 -28.57 49.08 22.48
N ASP A 1207 -28.70 48.20 23.47
CA ASP A 1207 -29.69 48.33 24.55
C ASP A 1207 -29.31 49.38 25.62
N ARG A 1208 -28.07 49.89 25.65
CA ARG A 1208 -27.67 50.97 26.57
C ARG A 1208 -28.30 52.31 26.21
N THR A 1209 -28.75 52.48 24.98
CA THR A 1209 -29.44 53.68 24.49
C THR A 1209 -30.96 53.63 24.67
N LEU A 1210 -31.57 52.46 24.91
CA LEU A 1210 -33.03 52.29 25.00
C LEU A 1210 -33.61 52.30 26.43
N THR A 1211 -32.78 52.61 27.44
CA THR A 1211 -33.16 52.56 28.87
C THR A 1211 -33.11 53.91 29.60
N VAL A 1212 -33.00 55.03 28.87
CA VAL A 1212 -32.94 56.39 29.44
C VAL A 1212 -34.21 57.22 29.19
N GLU A 1213 -34.86 57.10 28.03
CA GLU A 1213 -36.12 57.79 27.72
C GLU A 1213 -37.34 56.98 28.18
N GLY A 1214 -37.54 56.84 29.50
CA GLY A 1214 -38.60 55.96 30.02
C GLY A 1214 -39.10 56.15 31.45
N SER A 1215 -38.61 57.12 32.25
CA SER A 1215 -39.11 57.29 33.63
C SER A 1215 -38.90 58.71 34.20
N SER A 1216 -39.77 59.66 33.83
CA SER A 1216 -39.83 61.00 34.45
C SER A 1216 -41.15 61.73 34.19
N ARG A 1217 -42.31 61.13 34.55
CA ARG A 1217 -43.58 61.86 34.56
C ARG A 1217 -44.57 61.29 35.60
N TRP A 1218 -45.17 62.20 36.36
CA TRP A 1218 -46.09 61.96 37.49
C TRP A 1218 -45.40 61.34 38.73
N ASP A 1219 -45.57 61.83 39.96
CA ASP A 1219 -46.53 62.81 40.49
C ASP A 1219 -45.92 63.97 41.31
N SER A 1220 -46.54 65.13 41.20
CA SER A 1220 -46.93 65.96 42.36
C SER A 1220 -47.91 67.05 41.88
N VAL A 1221 -48.93 67.33 42.68
CA VAL A 1221 -50.08 68.19 42.30
C VAL A 1221 -50.05 69.50 43.07
N THR A 1222 -50.19 70.63 42.37
CA THR A 1222 -50.87 71.81 42.92
C THR A 1222 -51.46 72.70 41.82
N THR A 1223 -52.63 73.25 42.10
CA THR A 1223 -53.50 74.05 41.21
C THR A 1223 -53.11 75.55 41.20
N PRO A 1224 -53.60 76.40 40.27
CA PRO A 1224 -55.02 76.81 40.25
C PRO A 1224 -55.70 77.01 38.86
N SER A 1225 -57.03 77.17 38.96
CA SER A 1225 -58.08 77.44 37.94
C SER A 1225 -58.32 76.36 36.88
#